data_AF-A0A3N1TG13-F1
#
_entry.id   AF-A0A3N1TG13-F1
#
_cell.length_a   1.000
_cell.length_b   1.000
_cell.length_c   1.000
_cell.angle_alpha   90.00
_cell.angle_beta   90.00
_cell.angle_gamma   90.00
#
_symmetry.space_group_name_H-M   'P 1'
#
loop_
_entity.id
_entity.type
_entity.pdbx_description
1 polymer ?
#
loop_
_entity_poly.entity_id
_entity_poly.type
_entity_poly.pdbx_seq_one_letter_code
_entity_poly.pdbx_strand_id
1 'polypeptide(L)'
;MPVTRSHIRAAAETYLARHPQERESLAGLTAVLDGPDDPSSRATLPGHVTCSAVVIDRHRRVLHIGHKATGLLLAPGGHGEADRSLLATALREVSEETGIRPGDLCLTPQFLGTPVDIDVHGIDADPAKGEPSHQHFDFRFAFYVSTEQLPPLRLQDEEVSGAQWLAFADVRSPTLRAKLLDAEAAGLDGQPEPVNASALVYDGYGRYLLHLRDMREGIWEPGVFALLGGGRESGDRCLEGTVRRELAEEAPGLGPVGLTPYAVEEATSVDGLAVPIKVYTARWNGHPDTVDLQEGVLLRWFTPDVLDRLRLSPGLGDLIRRHAAEHPPADRPPSGPAAERPRQAAGAAMSTRSGVTVVAGVLALHYRILPTDVCEGPSGTATCNYVAQATDGRRWFVKAYPENTDLDAERRALELAEFAALGGVPVPGLRRTQGGDPLATDGGFSVSVTAFAEGAETADSGLYGERWASVGETVGRLHRTLARHPDGPPRRTPSREVCDVARGRQRLERLLARYAKQAPRSAFGAWARDTARERLDGLPAAASMLDALPSTLATQVVHGDLSSLNLMLENEKVAAVIDFRPPAHRSPMWELGRIVLDPRTVLSTPGWPTGLATAVAAYREANPAMPVKDLLTVPRVAAGYLACSVYPLSEPLDAPAAVTPQLEAYGRARHEALGVLCARMDEAEEVLRDLLR
;
A
#
# COMPACT_ATOMS: atom_id res chain seq x y z
N MET A 1 22.73 5.38 4.04
CA MET A 1 23.79 4.89 3.12
C MET A 1 24.99 5.80 3.22
N PRO A 2 26.23 5.28 3.14
CA PRO A 2 27.44 6.11 3.16
C PRO A 2 27.56 6.97 1.88
N VAL A 3 28.31 8.07 1.96
CA VAL A 3 28.59 8.96 0.83
C VAL A 3 29.17 8.19 -0.36
N THR A 4 28.56 8.33 -1.53
CA THR A 4 29.01 7.62 -2.73
C THR A 4 30.03 8.44 -3.51
N ARG A 5 30.95 7.76 -4.20
CA ARG A 5 31.92 8.39 -5.12
C ARG A 5 31.25 9.28 -6.18
N SER A 6 30.07 8.88 -6.68
CA SER A 6 29.30 9.68 -7.63
C SER A 6 28.78 10.98 -7.01
N HIS A 7 28.35 10.96 -5.75
CA HIS A 7 27.95 12.16 -5.02
C HIS A 7 29.12 13.13 -4.84
N ILE A 8 30.30 12.63 -4.43
CA ILE A 8 31.50 13.47 -4.28
C ILE A 8 31.92 14.09 -5.61
N ARG A 9 31.91 13.30 -6.69
CA ARG A 9 32.22 13.78 -8.03
C ARG A 9 31.26 14.87 -8.47
N ALA A 10 29.96 14.68 -8.29
CA ALA A 10 28.95 15.68 -8.64
C ALA A 10 29.14 16.99 -7.85
N ALA A 11 29.46 16.91 -6.55
CA ALA A 11 29.77 18.08 -5.73
C ALA A 11 31.02 18.82 -6.24
N ALA A 12 32.09 18.09 -6.56
CA ALA A 12 33.33 18.66 -7.10
C ALA A 12 33.13 19.30 -8.49
N GLU A 13 32.36 18.67 -9.38
CA GLU A 13 32.05 19.20 -10.71
C GLU A 13 31.19 20.46 -10.63
N THR A 14 30.18 20.47 -9.75
CA THR A 14 29.33 21.66 -9.49
C THR A 14 30.16 22.81 -8.92
N TYR A 15 31.13 22.49 -8.07
CA TYR A 15 32.09 23.46 -7.56
C TYR A 15 33.01 24.00 -8.66
N LEU A 16 33.61 23.12 -9.46
CA LEU A 16 34.52 23.49 -10.56
C LEU A 16 33.83 24.25 -11.69
N ALA A 17 32.51 24.11 -11.86
CA ALA A 17 31.74 24.94 -12.77
C ALA A 17 31.76 26.43 -12.36
N ARG A 18 31.85 26.71 -11.05
CA ARG A 18 31.97 28.08 -10.50
C ARG A 18 33.42 28.54 -10.39
N HIS A 19 34.35 27.61 -10.18
CA HIS A 19 35.78 27.90 -10.01
C HIS A 19 36.65 27.08 -10.99
N PRO A 20 36.52 27.30 -12.32
CA PRO A 20 37.21 26.48 -13.33
C PRO A 20 38.74 26.55 -13.24
N GLN A 21 39.28 27.65 -12.72
CA GLN A 21 40.72 27.86 -12.50
C GLN A 21 41.33 26.90 -11.46
N GLU A 22 40.51 26.29 -10.60
CA GLU A 22 40.99 25.38 -9.53
C GLU A 22 41.04 23.91 -9.98
N ARG A 23 40.77 23.64 -11.27
CA ARG A 23 40.82 22.28 -11.81
C ARG A 23 42.20 21.63 -11.67
N GLU A 24 43.27 22.40 -11.84
CA GLU A 24 44.64 21.88 -11.69
C GLU A 24 44.97 21.58 -10.23
N SER A 25 44.58 22.45 -9.29
CA SER A 25 44.78 22.21 -7.85
C SER A 25 43.96 21.02 -7.33
N LEU A 26 42.83 20.71 -7.95
CA LEU A 26 41.98 19.55 -7.61
C LEU A 26 42.26 18.30 -8.46
N ALA A 27 43.37 18.26 -9.22
CA ALA A 27 43.75 17.09 -9.99
C ALA A 27 43.99 15.86 -9.09
N GLY A 28 44.54 16.07 -7.88
CA GLY A 28 44.71 15.00 -6.88
C GLY A 28 43.39 14.39 -6.43
N LEU A 29 42.37 15.21 -6.16
CA LEU A 29 41.02 14.74 -5.82
C LEU A 29 40.43 13.93 -6.98
N THR A 30 40.60 14.40 -8.22
CA THR A 30 40.11 13.68 -9.40
C THR A 30 40.75 12.30 -9.51
N ALA A 31 42.07 12.19 -9.29
CA ALA A 31 42.77 10.92 -9.29
C ALA A 31 42.28 9.97 -8.20
N VAL A 32 42.01 10.47 -6.99
CA VAL A 32 41.42 9.68 -5.89
C VAL A 32 40.01 9.21 -6.26
N LEU A 33 39.20 10.06 -6.90
CA LEU A 33 37.86 9.69 -7.36
C LEU A 33 37.87 8.70 -8.54
N ASP A 34 38.94 8.64 -9.33
CA ASP A 34 39.12 7.66 -10.42
C ASP A 34 39.72 6.33 -9.91
N GLY A 35 40.21 6.31 -8.67
CA GLY A 35 40.80 5.15 -8.02
C GLY A 35 39.77 4.08 -7.58
N PRO A 36 40.26 2.89 -7.17
CA PRO A 36 39.40 1.80 -6.73
C PRO A 36 38.88 2.00 -5.29
N ASP A 37 39.65 2.68 -4.44
CA ASP A 37 39.39 2.80 -3.00
C ASP A 37 38.34 3.86 -2.65
N ASP A 38 37.73 3.75 -1.48
CA ASP A 38 36.74 4.71 -1.00
C ASP A 38 37.37 6.09 -0.77
N PRO A 39 36.99 7.13 -1.55
CA PRO A 39 37.58 8.46 -1.44
C PRO A 39 37.38 9.12 -0.08
N SER A 40 36.42 8.65 0.73
CA SER A 40 36.11 9.20 2.05
C SER A 40 36.82 8.47 3.21
N SER A 41 37.47 7.34 2.91
CA SER A 41 38.15 6.53 3.92
C SER A 41 39.50 7.12 4.29
N ARG A 42 39.78 7.19 5.60
CA ARG A 42 41.11 7.56 6.13
C ARG A 42 42.23 6.66 5.62
N ALA A 43 41.91 5.43 5.22
CA ALA A 43 42.87 4.48 4.66
C ALA A 43 43.28 4.80 3.20
N THR A 44 42.55 5.70 2.54
CA THR A 44 42.82 6.07 1.15
C THR A 44 43.95 7.08 1.09
N LEU A 45 45.03 6.66 0.41
CA LEU A 45 46.28 7.39 0.24
C LEU A 45 46.55 7.62 -1.25
N PRO A 46 47.24 8.70 -1.65
CA PRO A 46 47.91 9.70 -0.80
C PRO A 46 46.99 10.79 -0.24
N GLY A 47 45.67 10.70 -0.42
CA GLY A 47 44.73 11.62 0.21
C GLY A 47 43.28 11.18 0.12
N HIS A 48 42.43 11.80 0.92
CA HIS A 48 41.01 11.45 1.07
C HIS A 48 40.16 12.67 1.43
N VAL A 49 38.84 12.50 1.38
CA VAL A 49 37.85 13.57 1.53
C VAL A 49 37.50 13.81 2.99
N THR A 50 37.47 15.09 3.37
CA THR A 50 36.93 15.59 4.64
C THR A 50 35.88 16.66 4.37
N CYS A 51 35.12 17.06 5.38
CA CYS A 51 34.13 18.12 5.24
C CYS A 51 34.17 19.08 6.42
N SER A 52 33.98 20.37 6.13
CA SER A 52 33.96 21.42 7.15
C SER A 52 32.76 22.34 6.98
N ALA A 53 32.29 22.92 8.10
CA ALA A 53 31.20 23.88 8.15
C ALA A 53 31.71 25.31 8.31
N VAL A 54 31.46 26.15 7.31
CA VAL A 54 31.67 27.59 7.35
C VAL A 54 30.40 28.23 7.91
N VAL A 55 30.30 28.30 9.23
CA VAL A 55 29.14 28.90 9.92
C VAL A 55 29.28 30.41 9.98
N ILE A 56 28.32 31.12 9.40
CA ILE A 56 28.31 32.57 9.26
C ILE A 56 27.20 33.16 10.13
N ASP A 57 27.54 34.16 10.95
CA ASP A 57 26.57 34.88 11.75
C ASP A 57 25.97 36.11 11.03
N ARG A 58 24.98 36.73 11.68
CA ARG A 58 24.30 37.95 11.20
C ARG A 58 25.21 39.19 11.08
N HIS A 59 26.44 39.10 11.57
CA HIS A 59 27.45 40.16 11.49
C HIS A 59 28.55 39.85 10.47
N ARG A 60 28.34 38.83 9.61
CA ARG A 60 29.29 38.39 8.57
C ARG A 60 30.63 37.94 9.17
N ARG A 61 30.54 37.20 10.28
CA ARG A 61 31.67 36.54 10.92
C ARG A 61 31.56 35.04 10.76
N VAL A 62 32.69 34.38 10.55
CA VAL A 62 32.81 32.92 10.41
C VAL A 62 33.33 32.32 11.70
N LEU A 63 32.64 31.30 12.20
CA LEU A 63 33.09 30.50 13.34
C LEU A 63 34.35 29.73 12.99
N HIS A 64 35.38 29.88 13.81
CA HIS A 64 36.58 29.06 13.78
C HIS A 64 36.83 28.44 15.15
N ILE A 65 37.42 27.24 15.16
CA ILE A 65 37.85 26.49 16.33
C ILE A 65 39.37 26.35 16.35
N GLY A 66 39.96 26.40 17.55
CA GLY A 66 41.38 26.13 17.75
C GLY A 66 41.61 24.62 17.81
N HIS A 67 42.00 24.00 16.71
CA HIS A 67 42.18 22.55 16.60
C HIS A 67 43.44 22.10 17.32
N LYS A 68 43.31 21.23 18.34
CA LYS A 68 44.42 20.86 19.24
C LYS A 68 45.53 20.09 18.55
N ALA A 69 45.20 19.20 17.62
CA ALA A 69 46.21 18.36 16.97
C ALA A 69 47.11 19.15 16.02
N THR A 70 46.58 20.20 15.38
CA THR A 70 47.35 21.02 14.43
C THR A 70 47.84 22.34 15.03
N GLY A 71 47.24 22.80 16.13
CA GLY A 71 47.49 24.12 16.71
C GLY A 71 46.98 25.29 15.85
N LEU A 72 46.18 25.00 14.82
CA LEU A 72 45.65 25.98 13.87
C LEU A 72 44.24 26.43 14.25
N LEU A 73 43.84 27.58 13.72
CA LEU A 73 42.47 28.10 13.81
C LEU A 73 41.75 27.77 12.50
N LEU A 74 40.80 26.84 12.54
CA LEU A 74 40.15 26.24 11.37
C LEU A 74 38.62 26.35 11.46
N ALA A 75 37.92 26.19 10.35
CA ALA A 75 36.49 25.90 10.40
C ALA A 75 36.27 24.53 11.05
N PRO A 76 35.19 24.33 11.82
CA PRO A 76 34.87 23.03 12.39
C PRO A 76 34.61 22.00 11.27
N GLY A 77 35.12 20.79 11.42
CA GLY A 77 35.14 19.80 10.33
C GLY A 77 36.02 18.58 10.60
N GLY A 78 35.77 17.53 9.82
CA GLY A 78 36.39 16.22 10.02
C GLY A 78 36.05 15.20 8.95
N HIS A 79 36.19 13.92 9.29
CA HIS A 79 36.04 12.79 8.37
C HIS A 79 34.61 12.27 8.33
N GLY A 80 34.22 11.60 7.25
CA GLY A 80 32.90 10.96 7.19
C GLY A 80 32.82 9.72 8.08
N GLU A 81 31.72 9.57 8.83
CA GLU A 81 31.46 8.39 9.70
C GLU A 81 30.16 7.69 9.28
N ALA A 82 30.11 7.23 8.02
CA ALA A 82 28.92 6.67 7.36
C ALA A 82 27.74 7.65 7.18
N ASP A 83 28.06 8.95 7.12
CA ASP A 83 27.11 10.03 6.84
C ASP A 83 26.44 9.87 5.46
N ARG A 84 25.26 10.47 5.33
CA ARG A 84 24.39 10.34 4.15
C ARG A 84 24.85 11.19 2.95
N SER A 85 25.57 12.27 3.24
CA SER A 85 26.06 13.25 2.28
C SER A 85 27.26 13.99 2.86
N LEU A 86 28.03 14.67 2.01
CA LEU A 86 29.15 15.51 2.46
C LEU A 86 28.67 16.67 3.35
N LEU A 87 27.48 17.22 3.04
CA LEU A 87 26.83 18.24 3.85
C LEU A 87 26.49 17.71 5.26
N ALA A 88 25.98 16.47 5.35
CA ALA A 88 25.66 15.83 6.62
C ALA A 88 26.92 15.61 7.49
N THR A 89 28.06 15.26 6.87
CA THR A 89 29.35 15.20 7.58
C THR A 89 29.71 16.57 8.17
N ALA A 90 29.68 17.65 7.38
CA ALA A 90 29.97 18.99 7.89
C ALA A 90 29.03 19.41 9.05
N LEU A 91 27.75 19.04 8.97
CA LEU A 91 26.77 19.33 10.02
C LEU A 91 26.97 18.52 11.31
N ARG A 92 27.40 17.27 11.20
CA ARG A 92 27.76 16.45 12.36
C ARG A 92 28.96 17.04 13.07
N GLU A 93 30.04 17.30 12.34
CA GLU A 93 31.31 17.81 12.87
C GLU A 93 31.12 19.14 13.61
N VAL A 94 30.41 20.11 13.02
CA VAL A 94 30.13 21.36 13.73
C VAL A 94 29.29 21.16 14.99
N SER A 95 28.40 20.17 15.00
CA SER A 95 27.60 19.85 16.17
C SER A 95 28.43 19.21 17.28
N GLU A 96 29.33 18.30 16.93
CA GLU A 96 30.21 17.60 17.86
C GLU A 96 31.25 18.57 18.46
N GLU A 97 31.93 19.34 17.61
CA GLU A 97 33.04 20.20 18.03
C GLU A 97 32.59 21.48 18.74
N THR A 98 31.38 21.98 18.45
CA THR A 98 30.93 23.31 18.92
C THR A 98 29.60 23.30 19.67
N GLY A 99 28.84 22.21 19.61
CA GLY A 99 27.51 22.09 20.22
C GLY A 99 26.38 22.82 19.47
N ILE A 100 26.67 23.47 18.34
CA ILE A 100 25.65 24.10 17.49
C ILE A 100 24.81 22.99 16.85
N ARG A 101 23.49 23.08 16.97
CA ARG A 101 22.62 22.04 16.39
C ARG A 101 22.38 22.33 14.91
N PRO A 102 22.20 21.31 14.06
CA PRO A 102 21.79 21.53 12.67
C PRO A 102 20.55 22.44 12.55
N GLY A 103 19.59 22.34 13.47
CA GLY A 103 18.39 23.20 13.46
C GLY A 103 18.65 24.69 13.76
N ASP A 104 19.83 25.03 14.28
CA ASP A 104 20.28 26.42 14.47
C ASP A 104 20.98 26.97 13.22
N LEU A 105 21.04 26.17 12.14
CA LEU A 105 21.69 26.49 10.88
C LEU A 105 20.70 26.40 9.71
N CYS A 106 20.91 27.22 8.69
CA CYS A 106 20.22 27.12 7.40
C CYS A 106 21.19 27.32 6.23
N LEU A 107 20.77 26.91 5.03
CA LEU A 107 21.57 27.11 3.82
C LEU A 107 21.69 28.60 3.46
N THR A 108 22.78 28.95 2.79
CA THR A 108 22.96 30.28 2.21
C THR A 108 22.33 30.34 0.80
N PRO A 109 21.68 31.44 0.40
CA PRO A 109 21.09 31.56 -0.93
C PRO A 109 22.10 31.48 -2.08
N GLN A 110 23.34 31.91 -1.84
CA GLN A 110 24.40 31.98 -2.83
C GLN A 110 25.00 30.61 -3.13
N PHE A 111 25.10 29.74 -2.13
CA PHE A 111 25.76 28.43 -2.26
C PHE A 111 24.80 27.25 -2.17
N LEU A 112 23.62 27.42 -1.57
CA LEU A 112 22.67 26.35 -1.31
C LEU A 112 23.39 25.15 -0.65
N GLY A 113 23.14 23.93 -1.12
CA GLY A 113 23.84 22.72 -0.66
C GLY A 113 25.19 22.47 -1.33
N THR A 114 25.79 23.45 -2.01
CA THR A 114 27.07 23.27 -2.72
C THR A 114 28.25 23.83 -1.92
N PRO A 115 29.46 23.26 -2.04
CA PRO A 115 30.62 23.77 -1.31
C PRO A 115 30.94 25.22 -1.69
N VAL A 116 31.33 26.04 -0.72
CA VAL A 116 31.91 27.38 -0.94
C VAL A 116 33.39 27.29 -1.32
N ASP A 117 34.12 26.29 -0.81
CA ASP A 117 35.55 26.08 -1.02
C ASP A 117 35.85 24.58 -0.98
N ILE A 118 36.81 24.12 -1.78
CA ILE A 118 37.42 22.79 -1.63
C ILE A 118 38.90 23.02 -1.39
N ASP A 119 39.33 22.85 -0.15
CA ASP A 119 40.71 23.09 0.25
C ASP A 119 41.55 21.82 0.15
N VAL A 120 42.82 21.98 -0.23
CA VAL A 120 43.78 20.89 -0.33
C VAL A 120 44.94 21.20 0.59
N HIS A 121 45.04 20.46 1.69
CA HIS A 121 46.10 20.66 2.66
C HIS A 121 46.75 19.34 3.07
N GLY A 122 48.04 19.41 3.39
CA GLY A 122 48.82 18.28 3.85
C GLY A 122 48.59 18.00 5.34
N ILE A 123 48.57 16.73 5.68
CA ILE A 123 48.61 16.22 7.05
C ILE A 123 49.99 15.58 7.25
N ASP A 124 50.68 16.02 8.30
CA ASP A 124 51.98 15.46 8.68
C ASP A 124 51.82 14.00 9.10
N ALA A 125 52.87 13.19 8.91
CA ALA A 125 52.86 11.81 9.34
C ALA A 125 52.73 11.73 10.87
N ASP A 126 51.86 10.85 11.37
CA ASP A 126 51.74 10.49 12.78
C ASP A 126 52.17 9.03 12.98
N PRO A 127 53.45 8.81 13.37
CA PRO A 127 53.96 7.47 13.63
C PRO A 127 53.24 6.72 14.75
N ALA A 128 52.61 7.42 15.70
CA ALA A 128 51.89 6.79 16.81
C ALA A 128 50.55 6.20 16.36
N LYS A 129 49.93 6.78 15.32
CA LYS A 129 48.70 6.28 14.69
C LYS A 129 48.96 5.40 13.46
N GLY A 130 50.22 5.33 13.01
CA GLY A 130 50.58 4.60 11.79
C GLY A 130 50.12 5.30 10.51
N GLU A 131 49.89 6.61 10.56
CA GLU A 131 49.38 7.40 9.45
C GLU A 131 50.56 8.09 8.73
N PRO A 132 50.84 7.76 7.46
CA PRO A 132 51.85 8.46 6.69
C PRO A 132 51.38 9.88 6.33
N SER A 133 52.30 10.73 5.89
CA SER A 133 51.92 12.05 5.38
C SER A 133 50.97 11.91 4.18
N HIS A 134 49.86 12.62 4.21
CA HIS A 134 48.81 12.53 3.21
C HIS A 134 48.12 13.89 3.00
N GLN A 135 47.11 13.93 2.13
CA GLN A 135 46.34 15.14 1.87
C GLN A 135 44.88 14.96 2.27
N HIS A 136 44.29 16.02 2.81
CA HIS A 136 42.84 16.15 2.89
C HIS A 136 42.33 16.99 1.71
N PHE A 137 41.23 16.53 1.11
CA PHE A 137 40.40 17.29 0.19
C PHE A 137 39.15 17.73 0.96
N ASP A 138 39.21 18.93 1.53
CA ASP A 138 38.23 19.42 2.51
C ASP A 138 37.11 20.20 1.81
N PHE A 139 35.93 19.59 1.74
CA PHE A 139 34.72 20.19 1.18
C PHE A 139 34.07 21.09 2.23
N ARG A 140 34.12 22.41 2.00
CA ARG A 140 33.61 23.41 2.94
C ARG A 140 32.22 23.88 2.54
N PHE A 141 31.23 23.71 3.40
CA PHE A 141 29.85 24.14 3.17
C PHE A 141 29.50 25.38 3.99
N ALA A 142 28.85 26.36 3.38
CA ALA A 142 28.49 27.61 4.04
C ALA A 142 27.06 27.56 4.60
N PHE A 143 26.92 27.90 5.87
CA PHE A 143 25.65 27.96 6.58
C PHE A 143 25.47 29.31 7.25
N TYR A 144 24.24 29.80 7.31
CA TYR A 144 23.90 30.89 8.23
C TYR A 144 23.42 30.33 9.56
N VAL A 145 23.69 31.06 10.64
CA VAL A 145 22.96 30.88 11.91
C VAL A 145 21.51 31.32 11.68
N SER A 146 20.57 30.38 11.83
CA SER A 146 19.14 30.63 11.60
C SER A 146 18.53 31.52 12.70
N THR A 147 19.01 31.38 13.93
CA THR A 147 18.51 32.10 15.11
C THR A 147 18.93 33.58 15.13
N GLU A 148 18.14 34.43 15.80
CA GLU A 148 18.50 35.85 15.99
C GLU A 148 19.70 36.02 16.92
N GLN A 149 19.75 35.22 17.99
CA GLN A 149 20.85 35.20 18.93
C GLN A 149 21.79 34.05 18.61
N LEU A 150 23.10 34.29 18.77
CA LEU A 150 24.10 33.24 18.59
C LEU A 150 23.85 32.09 19.58
N PRO A 151 23.86 30.83 19.11
CA PRO A 151 23.74 29.68 19.99
C PRO A 151 24.93 29.61 20.96
N PRO A 152 24.72 29.16 22.21
CA PRO A 152 25.80 28.97 23.16
C PRO A 152 26.72 27.84 22.70
N LEU A 153 28.02 28.13 22.59
CA LEU A 153 29.01 27.13 22.21
C LEU A 153 29.31 26.17 23.37
N ARG A 154 29.37 24.88 23.06
CA ARG A 154 29.81 23.80 23.95
C ARG A 154 30.92 23.06 23.22
N LEU A 155 32.16 23.45 23.51
CA LEU A 155 33.31 22.93 22.78
C LEU A 155 33.64 21.51 23.24
N GLN A 156 34.03 20.66 22.30
CA GLN A 156 34.56 19.34 22.61
C GLN A 156 35.99 19.46 23.12
N ASP A 157 36.17 19.29 24.43
CA ASP A 157 37.46 19.51 25.08
C ASP A 157 38.55 18.53 24.60
N GLU A 158 38.22 17.42 23.95
CA GLU A 158 39.22 16.49 23.41
C GLU A 158 39.96 17.06 22.18
N GLU A 159 39.25 17.79 21.31
CA GLU A 159 39.75 18.20 19.98
C GLU A 159 39.87 19.71 19.83
N VAL A 160 39.09 20.48 20.60
CA VAL A 160 38.96 21.93 20.47
C VAL A 160 39.54 22.65 21.70
N SER A 161 40.42 23.62 21.46
CA SER A 161 41.05 24.46 22.50
C SER A 161 40.38 25.81 22.73
N GLY A 162 39.45 26.20 21.86
CA GLY A 162 38.73 27.47 21.92
C GLY A 162 37.99 27.75 20.61
N ALA A 163 37.16 28.81 20.60
CA ALA A 163 36.42 29.23 19.42
C ALA A 163 36.47 30.76 19.23
N GLN A 164 36.47 31.22 17.98
CA GLN A 164 36.55 32.62 17.60
C GLN A 164 35.66 32.91 16.39
N TRP A 165 35.00 34.07 16.39
CA TRP A 165 34.24 34.57 15.24
C TRP A 165 35.08 35.60 14.49
N LEU A 166 35.49 35.30 13.26
CA LEU A 166 36.34 36.16 12.44
C LEU A 166 35.53 36.83 11.34
N ALA A 167 35.70 38.14 11.13
CA ALA A 167 35.13 38.80 9.96
C ALA A 167 35.68 38.18 8.66
N PHE A 168 34.94 38.27 7.56
CA PHE A 168 35.37 37.67 6.28
C PHE A 168 36.80 38.05 5.88
N ALA A 169 37.19 39.32 6.05
CA ALA A 169 38.54 39.80 5.74
C ALA A 169 39.64 39.19 6.64
N ASP A 170 39.30 38.66 7.81
CA ASP A 170 40.23 38.09 8.79
C ASP A 170 40.32 36.55 8.74
N VAL A 171 39.44 35.90 7.95
CA VAL A 171 39.45 34.44 7.74
C VAL A 171 40.83 34.01 7.27
N ARG A 172 41.42 32.98 7.90
CA ARG A 172 42.84 32.66 7.71
C ARG A 172 43.13 31.97 6.37
N SER A 173 42.26 31.06 5.94
CA SER A 173 42.34 30.40 4.62
C SER A 173 42.25 31.45 3.50
N PRO A 174 43.28 31.62 2.65
CA PRO A 174 43.27 32.61 1.59
C PRO A 174 42.20 32.37 0.53
N THR A 175 41.96 31.11 0.15
CA THR A 175 40.96 30.73 -0.87
C THR A 175 39.55 30.95 -0.36
N LEU A 176 39.25 30.49 0.86
CA LEU A 176 37.95 30.71 1.50
C LEU A 176 37.68 32.20 1.72
N ARG A 177 38.68 32.96 2.20
CA ARG A 177 38.56 34.40 2.39
C ARG A 177 38.19 35.12 1.10
N ALA A 178 38.88 34.82 -0.01
CA ALA A 178 38.57 35.43 -1.29
C ALA A 178 37.13 35.13 -1.73
N LYS A 179 36.68 33.88 -1.60
CA LYS A 179 35.32 33.45 -2.00
C LYS A 179 34.23 34.05 -1.13
N LEU A 180 34.48 34.23 0.17
CA LEU A 180 33.56 34.90 1.08
C LEU A 180 33.43 36.40 0.75
N LEU A 181 34.53 37.08 0.41
CA LEU A 181 34.50 38.49 0.00
C LEU A 181 33.80 38.68 -1.35
N ASP A 182 34.04 37.79 -2.31
CA ASP A 182 33.33 37.79 -3.60
C ASP A 182 31.83 37.54 -3.41
N ALA A 183 31.46 36.59 -2.54
CA ALA A 183 30.07 36.29 -2.23
C ALA A 183 29.39 37.41 -1.42
N GLU A 184 30.11 38.10 -0.53
CA GLU A 184 29.63 39.29 0.17
C GLU A 184 29.23 40.39 -0.83
N ALA A 185 30.04 40.62 -1.86
CA ALA A 185 29.71 41.54 -2.94
C ALA A 185 28.47 41.09 -3.75
N ALA A 186 28.17 39.79 -3.74
CA ALA A 186 26.99 39.18 -4.36
C ALA A 186 25.80 38.98 -3.39
N GLY A 187 25.85 39.57 -2.19
CA GLY A 187 24.73 39.58 -1.23
C GLY A 187 24.76 38.51 -0.13
N LEU A 188 25.92 37.89 0.14
CA LEU A 188 26.13 37.05 1.34
C LEU A 188 26.21 37.95 2.59
N ASP A 189 25.07 38.44 3.06
CA ASP A 189 24.96 39.50 4.07
C ASP A 189 24.78 39.01 5.52
N GLY A 190 24.73 37.69 5.73
CA GLY A 190 24.50 37.10 7.05
C GLY A 190 23.02 36.98 7.44
N GLN A 191 22.08 37.35 6.57
CA GLN A 191 20.65 37.25 6.85
C GLN A 191 20.05 35.97 6.24
N PRO A 192 19.52 35.05 7.05
CA PRO A 192 18.71 33.94 6.57
C PRO A 192 17.51 34.42 5.75
N GLU A 193 17.32 33.83 4.57
CA GLU A 193 16.15 34.02 3.74
C GLU A 193 15.65 32.68 3.16
N PRO A 194 14.38 32.59 2.74
CA PRO A 194 13.84 31.36 2.15
C PRO A 194 14.58 30.96 0.87
N VAL A 195 15.00 29.69 0.81
CA VAL A 195 15.55 29.07 -0.40
C VAL A 195 14.68 27.93 -0.92
N ASN A 196 13.53 27.69 -0.28
CA ASN A 196 12.52 26.73 -0.70
C ASN A 196 11.20 27.46 -0.96
N ALA A 197 10.37 26.89 -1.85
CA ALA A 197 9.06 27.44 -2.17
C ALA A 197 8.00 26.36 -2.32
N SER A 198 6.81 26.60 -1.76
CA SER A 198 5.67 25.68 -1.83
C SER A 198 4.39 26.39 -2.24
N ALA A 199 3.46 25.65 -2.84
CA ALA A 199 2.18 26.17 -3.30
C ALA A 199 1.01 25.72 -2.41
N LEU A 200 0.36 26.68 -1.77
CA LEU A 200 -0.95 26.52 -1.16
C LEU A 200 -2.04 26.69 -2.23
N VAL A 201 -2.42 25.58 -2.86
CA VAL A 201 -3.41 25.57 -3.94
C VAL A 201 -4.82 25.39 -3.37
N TYR A 202 -5.74 26.28 -3.74
CA TYR A 202 -7.13 26.26 -3.27
C TYR A 202 -8.12 26.53 -4.41
N ASP A 203 -9.35 26.05 -4.29
CA ASP A 203 -10.37 26.17 -5.34
C ASP A 203 -11.28 27.40 -5.20
N GLY A 204 -11.26 28.05 -4.03
CA GLY A 204 -12.12 29.17 -3.67
C GLY A 204 -13.52 28.77 -3.15
N TYR A 205 -13.77 27.47 -3.00
CA TYR A 205 -14.97 26.90 -2.38
C TYR A 205 -14.65 26.24 -1.04
N GLY A 206 -13.51 26.61 -0.44
CA GLY A 206 -13.09 26.12 0.87
C GLY A 206 -12.33 24.79 0.84
N ARG A 207 -11.83 24.35 -0.32
CA ARG A 207 -10.99 23.16 -0.44
C ARG A 207 -9.55 23.52 -0.78
N TYR A 208 -8.63 22.74 -0.24
CA TYR A 208 -7.18 22.88 -0.39
C TYR A 208 -6.60 21.59 -0.96
N LEU A 209 -5.72 21.72 -1.95
CA LEU A 209 -5.11 20.59 -2.64
C LEU A 209 -3.84 20.20 -1.89
N LEU A 210 -3.80 18.96 -1.38
CA LEU A 210 -2.63 18.42 -0.70
C LEU A 210 -2.17 17.15 -1.41
N HIS A 211 -0.85 16.93 -1.43
CA HIS A 211 -0.29 15.66 -1.86
C HIS A 211 0.16 14.82 -0.65
N LEU A 212 0.04 13.50 -0.73
CA LEU A 212 0.63 12.56 0.22
C LEU A 212 2.05 12.24 -0.23
N ARG A 213 3.06 12.54 0.59
CA ARG A 213 4.46 12.30 0.23
C ARG A 213 4.79 10.81 0.16
N ASP A 214 5.75 10.44 -0.69
CA ASP A 214 6.29 9.08 -0.78
C ASP A 214 6.76 8.54 0.59
N MET A 215 6.53 7.26 0.83
CA MET A 215 7.02 6.54 2.02
C MET A 215 8.38 5.88 1.75
N ARG A 216 9.40 6.68 1.42
CA ARG A 216 10.75 6.18 1.10
C ARG A 216 11.80 6.81 2.03
N GLU A 217 12.86 6.06 2.32
CA GLU A 217 14.01 6.59 3.07
C GLU A 217 14.65 7.76 2.30
N GLY A 218 14.99 8.83 3.00
CA GLY A 218 15.57 10.05 2.40
C GLY A 218 14.56 11.07 1.88
N ILE A 219 13.26 10.75 1.81
CA ILE A 219 12.21 11.73 1.54
C ILE A 219 11.97 12.58 2.79
N TRP A 220 11.75 13.87 2.59
CA TRP A 220 11.38 14.79 3.66
C TRP A 220 9.98 14.45 4.17
N GLU A 221 9.85 14.11 5.46
CA GLU A 221 8.56 13.80 6.11
C GLU A 221 7.74 12.75 5.35
N PRO A 222 8.23 11.51 5.23
CA PRO A 222 7.57 10.48 4.43
C PRO A 222 6.16 10.17 4.98
N GLY A 223 5.19 10.05 4.06
CA GLY A 223 3.78 9.70 4.34
C GLY A 223 3.05 10.68 5.23
N VAL A 224 3.33 11.97 5.07
CA VAL A 224 2.47 13.06 5.54
C VAL A 224 1.81 13.73 4.34
N PHE A 225 0.65 14.35 4.55
CA PHE A 225 0.09 15.28 3.60
C PHE A 225 0.81 16.62 3.69
N ALA A 226 1.26 17.13 2.55
CA ALA A 226 2.03 18.34 2.43
C ALA A 226 1.53 19.22 1.27
N LEU A 227 2.14 20.40 1.13
CA LEU A 227 2.03 21.22 -0.08
C LEU A 227 3.05 20.75 -1.11
N LEU A 228 2.70 20.89 -2.40
CA LEU A 228 3.65 20.70 -3.50
C LEU A 228 4.69 21.81 -3.52
N GLY A 229 5.91 21.48 -3.94
CA GLY A 229 7.03 22.41 -4.03
C GLY A 229 8.34 21.86 -3.48
N GLY A 230 9.41 22.62 -3.67
CA GLY A 230 10.77 22.13 -3.45
C GLY A 230 11.81 23.23 -3.25
N GLY A 231 13.06 22.82 -3.37
CA GLY A 231 14.24 23.66 -3.13
C GLY A 231 14.62 24.48 -4.37
N ARG A 232 15.19 25.65 -4.15
CA ARG A 232 15.75 26.46 -5.22
C ARG A 232 16.90 25.73 -5.89
N GLU A 233 16.95 25.77 -7.22
CA GLU A 233 18.09 25.35 -8.00
C GLU A 233 18.89 26.53 -8.56
N SER A 234 20.13 26.28 -8.98
CA SER A 234 21.00 27.33 -9.54
C SER A 234 20.42 28.03 -10.79
N GLY A 235 19.54 27.34 -11.54
CA GLY A 235 18.83 27.90 -12.69
C GLY A 235 17.63 28.80 -12.33
N ASP A 236 17.18 28.78 -11.08
CA ASP A 236 16.00 29.52 -10.65
C ASP A 236 16.31 31.00 -10.41
N ARG A 237 15.63 31.85 -11.19
CA ARG A 237 15.76 33.32 -11.10
C ARG A 237 15.13 33.91 -9.83
N CYS A 238 14.10 33.25 -9.28
CA CYS A 238 13.39 33.65 -8.06
C CYS A 238 12.58 32.47 -7.51
N LEU A 239 12.10 32.59 -6.27
CA LEU A 239 11.28 31.55 -5.62
C LEU A 239 9.92 31.29 -6.29
N GLU A 240 9.36 32.28 -6.99
CA GLU A 240 8.18 32.03 -7.82
C GLU A 240 8.53 31.12 -9.01
N GLY A 241 9.72 31.28 -9.59
CA GLY A 241 10.25 30.38 -10.61
C GLY A 241 10.46 28.97 -10.06
N THR A 242 11.03 28.86 -8.86
CA THR A 242 11.21 27.58 -8.14
C THR A 242 9.89 26.84 -8.00
N VAL A 243 8.86 27.43 -7.36
CA VAL A 243 7.59 26.73 -7.17
C VAL A 243 6.89 26.38 -8.48
N ARG A 244 7.06 27.18 -9.55
CA ARG A 244 6.52 26.86 -10.88
C ARG A 244 7.19 25.65 -11.51
N ARG A 245 8.53 25.56 -11.40
CA ARG A 245 9.30 24.40 -11.87
C ARG A 245 8.87 23.15 -11.12
N GLU A 246 8.87 23.21 -9.80
CA GLU A 246 8.48 22.10 -8.93
C GLU A 246 7.07 21.60 -9.24
N LEU A 247 6.08 22.49 -9.36
CA LEU A 247 4.72 22.09 -9.74
C LEU A 247 4.66 21.42 -11.13
N ALA A 248 5.48 21.86 -12.08
CA ALA A 248 5.52 21.28 -13.42
C ALA A 248 6.22 19.92 -13.47
N GLU A 249 7.18 19.69 -12.58
CA GLU A 249 7.94 18.44 -12.46
C GLU A 249 7.18 17.40 -11.62
N GLU A 250 6.69 17.79 -10.44
CA GLU A 250 5.99 16.91 -9.49
C GLU A 250 4.56 16.60 -9.94
N ALA A 251 3.88 17.56 -10.55
CA ALA A 251 2.45 17.49 -10.85
C ALA A 251 2.09 18.00 -12.27
N PRO A 252 2.67 17.45 -13.36
CA PRO A 252 2.26 17.77 -14.72
C PRO A 252 0.74 17.78 -14.92
N GLY A 253 0.22 18.87 -15.49
CA GLY A 253 -1.22 19.10 -15.67
C GLY A 253 -1.87 19.91 -14.56
N LEU A 254 -1.19 20.12 -13.43
CA LEU A 254 -1.60 21.11 -12.43
C LEU A 254 -1.19 22.51 -12.92
N GLY A 255 -2.17 23.25 -13.46
CA GLY A 255 -1.98 24.61 -13.95
C GLY A 255 -2.61 25.67 -13.05
N PRO A 256 -2.09 25.92 -11.84
CA PRO A 256 -2.68 26.89 -10.93
C PRO A 256 -2.37 28.31 -11.39
N VAL A 257 -3.36 29.20 -11.23
CA VAL A 257 -3.28 30.60 -11.66
C VAL A 257 -3.08 31.52 -10.46
N GLY A 258 -2.36 32.62 -10.68
CA GLY A 258 -2.19 33.68 -9.68
C GLY A 258 -1.33 33.25 -8.49
N LEU A 259 -0.13 32.72 -8.74
CA LEU A 259 0.86 32.48 -7.69
C LEU A 259 1.23 33.80 -7.01
N THR A 260 0.83 33.97 -5.75
CA THR A 260 1.10 35.17 -4.95
C THR A 260 1.80 34.83 -3.65
N PRO A 261 2.88 35.54 -3.26
CA PRO A 261 3.51 35.36 -1.96
C PRO A 261 2.51 35.49 -0.81
N TYR A 262 2.49 34.53 0.10
CA TYR A 262 1.55 34.51 1.22
C TYR A 262 2.23 34.53 2.58
N ALA A 263 3.04 33.52 2.89
CA ALA A 263 3.68 33.37 4.18
C ALA A 263 5.12 32.84 4.05
N VAL A 264 5.86 32.84 5.15
CA VAL A 264 7.08 32.04 5.32
C VAL A 264 6.78 31.07 6.45
N GLU A 265 6.94 29.78 6.20
CA GLU A 265 6.73 28.73 7.19
C GLU A 265 8.07 28.02 7.45
N GLU A 266 8.33 27.73 8.72
CA GLU A 266 9.57 27.08 9.15
C GLU A 266 9.40 25.56 9.07
N ALA A 267 10.41 24.90 8.52
CA ALA A 267 10.46 23.46 8.44
C ALA A 267 11.87 22.93 8.75
N THR A 268 12.00 21.63 8.96
CA THR A 268 13.28 20.98 9.25
C THR A 268 13.63 20.00 8.14
N SER A 269 14.77 20.20 7.48
CA SER A 269 15.23 19.30 6.41
C SER A 269 15.53 17.90 6.93
N VAL A 270 15.75 16.96 6.01
CA VAL A 270 16.22 15.62 6.34
C VAL A 270 17.52 15.64 7.16
N ASP A 271 18.43 16.57 6.87
CA ASP A 271 19.73 16.78 7.55
C ASP A 271 19.61 17.59 8.86
N GLY A 272 18.39 17.94 9.28
CA GLY A 272 18.14 18.65 10.52
C GLY A 272 18.28 20.17 10.43
N LEU A 273 18.67 20.71 9.27
CA LEU A 273 18.72 22.17 9.03
C LEU A 273 17.35 22.83 9.18
N ALA A 274 17.34 24.06 9.68
CA ALA A 274 16.20 24.96 9.53
C ALA A 274 16.04 25.35 8.06
N VAL A 275 14.81 25.26 7.57
CA VAL A 275 14.45 25.59 6.20
C VAL A 275 13.25 26.53 6.20
N PRO A 276 13.47 27.84 6.09
CA PRO A 276 12.40 28.78 5.83
C PRO A 276 11.84 28.54 4.41
N ILE A 277 10.55 28.25 4.31
CA ILE A 277 9.86 27.96 3.05
C ILE A 277 8.95 29.12 2.70
N LYS A 278 9.13 29.71 1.51
CA LYS A 278 8.22 30.72 0.99
C LYS A 278 6.95 30.06 0.45
N VAL A 279 5.82 30.28 1.12
CA VAL A 279 4.52 29.79 0.66
C VAL A 279 3.90 30.78 -0.32
N TYR A 280 3.52 30.28 -1.49
CA TYR A 280 2.72 31.00 -2.48
C TYR A 280 1.30 30.44 -2.48
N THR A 281 0.30 31.31 -2.51
CA THR A 281 -1.09 30.89 -2.76
C THR A 281 -1.36 30.87 -4.25
N ALA A 282 -2.17 29.92 -4.70
CA ALA A 282 -2.61 29.89 -6.08
C ALA A 282 -4.00 29.27 -6.21
N ARG A 283 -4.74 29.66 -7.25
CA ARG A 283 -6.09 29.14 -7.52
C ARG A 283 -6.06 28.07 -8.57
N TRP A 284 -6.77 26.97 -8.30
CA TRP A 284 -7.02 25.92 -9.28
C TRP A 284 -8.30 25.19 -8.93
N ASN A 285 -9.14 24.92 -9.93
CA ASN A 285 -10.46 24.29 -9.75
C ASN A 285 -10.62 23.00 -10.57
N GLY A 286 -9.51 22.44 -11.06
CA GLY A 286 -9.51 21.17 -11.77
C GLY A 286 -9.71 19.98 -10.84
N HIS A 287 -9.79 18.79 -11.45
CA HIS A 287 -9.97 17.54 -10.72
C HIS A 287 -8.60 16.91 -10.41
N PRO A 288 -8.27 16.52 -9.17
CA PRO A 288 -6.95 16.01 -8.83
C PRO A 288 -6.51 14.82 -9.69
N ASP A 289 -7.44 13.91 -10.02
CA ASP A 289 -7.17 12.73 -10.86
C ASP A 289 -6.80 13.05 -12.33
N THR A 290 -6.92 14.31 -12.78
CA THR A 290 -6.43 14.71 -14.12
C THR A 290 -4.96 15.15 -14.11
N VAL A 291 -4.35 15.23 -12.92
CA VAL A 291 -2.95 15.60 -12.74
C VAL A 291 -2.11 14.33 -12.73
N ASP A 292 -1.04 14.32 -13.53
CA ASP A 292 -0.10 13.21 -13.59
C ASP A 292 0.94 13.41 -12.48
N LEU A 293 0.66 12.92 -11.28
CA LEU A 293 1.54 13.05 -10.12
C LEU A 293 2.78 12.17 -10.31
N GLN A 294 3.94 12.79 -10.49
CA GLN A 294 5.23 12.12 -10.67
C GLN A 294 5.96 11.89 -9.34
N GLU A 295 5.73 12.78 -8.36
CA GLU A 295 6.31 12.69 -7.02
C GLU A 295 5.22 12.79 -5.94
N GLY A 296 5.16 11.80 -5.06
CA GLY A 296 4.06 11.59 -4.11
C GLY A 296 3.10 10.46 -4.51
N VAL A 297 2.25 10.09 -3.55
CA VAL A 297 1.36 8.92 -3.62
C VAL A 297 -0.05 9.30 -4.08
N LEU A 298 -0.54 10.46 -3.66
CA LEU A 298 -1.92 10.90 -3.85
C LEU A 298 -1.97 12.42 -3.94
N LEU A 299 -2.85 12.97 -4.77
CA LEU A 299 -3.23 14.38 -4.78
C LEU A 299 -4.73 14.49 -4.53
N ARG A 300 -5.17 15.27 -3.54
CA ARG A 300 -6.60 15.31 -3.15
C ARG A 300 -7.02 16.65 -2.57
N TRP A 301 -8.30 16.99 -2.77
CA TRP A 301 -8.95 18.13 -2.15
C TRP A 301 -9.37 17.81 -0.70
N PHE A 302 -9.04 18.69 0.23
CA PHE A 302 -9.45 18.62 1.63
C PHE A 302 -10.09 19.91 2.10
N THR A 303 -11.06 19.81 3.00
CA THR A 303 -11.65 20.96 3.70
C THR A 303 -10.96 21.16 5.07
N PRO A 304 -10.98 22.39 5.64
CA PRO A 304 -10.35 22.65 6.93
C PRO A 304 -10.83 21.76 8.09
N ASP A 305 -12.07 21.27 8.07
CA ASP A 305 -12.67 20.46 9.14
C ASP A 305 -12.15 19.02 9.19
N VAL A 306 -11.58 18.50 8.09
CA VAL A 306 -11.02 17.14 8.07
C VAL A 306 -9.52 17.10 8.39
N LEU A 307 -8.86 18.26 8.48
CA LEU A 307 -7.41 18.37 8.64
C LEU A 307 -6.88 17.65 9.88
N ASP A 308 -7.61 17.68 10.99
CA ASP A 308 -7.20 17.04 12.26
C ASP A 308 -7.27 15.50 12.19
N ARG A 309 -7.85 14.95 11.13
CA ARG A 309 -7.93 13.50 10.86
C ARG A 309 -6.77 13.02 9.98
N LEU A 310 -5.98 13.95 9.43
CA LEU A 310 -4.87 13.69 8.52
C LEU A 310 -3.54 13.80 9.26
N ARG A 311 -2.54 13.04 8.81
CA ARG A 311 -1.15 13.25 9.23
C ARG A 311 -0.55 14.33 8.34
N LEU A 312 -0.52 15.57 8.81
CA LEU A 312 -0.02 16.73 8.06
C LEU A 312 1.45 17.01 8.38
N SER A 313 2.16 17.66 7.46
CA SER A 313 3.41 18.36 7.80
C SER A 313 3.19 19.32 8.97
N PRO A 314 4.17 19.48 9.89
CA PRO A 314 4.08 20.41 11.01
C PRO A 314 3.66 21.82 10.55
N GLY A 315 2.75 22.47 11.29
CA GLY A 315 2.28 23.83 10.98
C GLY A 315 1.29 23.96 9.81
N LEU A 316 1.22 22.99 8.90
CA LEU A 316 0.38 23.07 7.69
C LEU A 316 -1.11 23.24 7.99
N GLY A 317 -1.63 22.53 9.01
CA GLY A 317 -3.04 22.67 9.39
C GLY A 317 -3.38 24.09 9.82
N ASP A 318 -2.48 24.75 10.55
CA ASP A 318 -2.66 26.11 11.03
C ASP A 318 -2.50 27.14 9.90
N LEU A 319 -1.57 26.91 8.96
CA LEU A 319 -1.44 27.68 7.73
C LEU A 319 -2.74 27.66 6.92
N ILE A 320 -3.31 26.47 6.68
CA ILE A 320 -4.56 26.33 5.91
C ILE A 320 -5.71 27.02 6.62
N ARG A 321 -5.84 26.85 7.94
CA ARG A 321 -6.89 27.50 8.73
C ARG A 321 -6.76 29.02 8.73
N ARG A 322 -5.53 29.55 8.83
CA ARG A 322 -5.23 30.99 8.73
C ARG A 322 -5.69 31.53 7.36
N HIS A 323 -5.28 30.87 6.28
CA HIS A 323 -5.68 31.27 4.93
C HIS A 323 -7.20 31.18 4.72
N ALA A 324 -7.85 30.13 5.23
CA ALA A 324 -9.31 29.94 5.11
C ALA A 324 -10.10 31.01 5.88
N ALA A 325 -9.58 31.48 7.02
CA ALA A 325 -10.21 32.57 7.78
C ALA A 325 -10.12 33.92 7.04
N GLU A 326 -9.00 34.16 6.34
CA GLU A 326 -8.78 35.37 5.53
C GLU A 326 -9.54 35.33 4.18
N HIS A 327 -9.78 34.12 3.66
CA HIS A 327 -10.41 33.88 2.36
C HIS A 327 -11.66 32.99 2.52
N PRO A 328 -12.76 33.53 3.08
CA PRO A 328 -13.98 32.76 3.27
C PRO A 328 -14.51 32.20 1.94
N PRO A 329 -15.06 30.97 1.94
CA PRO A 329 -15.55 30.33 0.73
C PRO A 329 -16.70 31.14 0.11
N ALA A 330 -16.73 31.20 -1.23
CA ALA A 330 -17.85 31.81 -1.93
C ALA A 330 -19.15 31.01 -1.69
N ASP A 331 -20.31 31.69 -1.64
CA ASP A 331 -21.61 31.05 -1.46
C ASP A 331 -21.90 30.05 -2.60
N ARG A 332 -21.79 28.76 -2.25
CA ARG A 332 -21.99 27.53 -3.03
C ARG A 332 -20.90 27.16 -4.06
N PRO A 333 -20.45 25.88 -4.09
CA PRO A 333 -19.76 25.34 -5.26
C PRO A 333 -20.71 25.37 -6.46
N PRO A 334 -20.22 25.54 -7.70
CA PRO A 334 -21.04 25.32 -8.87
C PRO A 334 -21.54 23.87 -8.79
N SER A 335 -22.84 23.67 -8.97
CA SER A 335 -23.31 22.45 -9.62
C SER A 335 -22.44 22.33 -10.88
N GLY A 336 -21.50 21.38 -10.89
CA GLY A 336 -20.62 21.18 -12.02
C GLY A 336 -21.45 21.11 -13.30
N PRO A 337 -20.88 21.45 -14.48
CA PRO A 337 -21.59 21.19 -15.72
C PRO A 337 -22.04 19.74 -15.67
N ALA A 338 -23.34 19.51 -15.89
CA ALA A 338 -23.87 18.18 -16.12
C ALA A 338 -22.88 17.53 -17.08
N ALA A 339 -22.17 16.50 -16.60
CA ALA A 339 -21.24 15.77 -17.43
C ALA A 339 -22.04 15.39 -18.67
N GLU A 340 -21.70 16.01 -19.80
CA GLU A 340 -21.98 15.42 -21.08
C GLU A 340 -21.27 14.07 -20.99
N ARG A 341 -22.07 13.07 -20.64
CA ARG A 341 -21.69 11.67 -20.70
C ARG A 341 -21.01 11.49 -22.06
N PRO A 342 -19.77 11.01 -22.11
CA PRO A 342 -19.31 10.36 -23.32
C PRO A 342 -20.35 9.28 -23.60
N ARG A 343 -21.13 9.48 -24.67
CA ARG A 343 -22.00 8.43 -25.19
C ARG A 343 -21.08 7.29 -25.61
N GLN A 344 -21.17 6.20 -24.86
CA GLN A 344 -20.83 4.83 -25.24
C GLN A 344 -19.36 4.55 -25.61
N ALA A 345 -18.71 3.79 -24.72
CA ALA A 345 -18.47 2.39 -25.03
C ALA A 345 -18.70 1.56 -23.76
N ALA A 346 -19.55 0.54 -23.87
CA ALA A 346 -19.75 -0.46 -22.84
C ALA A 346 -18.43 -1.22 -22.60
N GLY A 347 -18.09 -1.45 -21.33
CA GLY A 347 -17.10 -2.42 -20.89
C GLY A 347 -15.65 -2.15 -21.33
N ALA A 348 -14.89 -1.44 -20.51
CA ALA A 348 -13.44 -1.60 -20.46
C ALA A 348 -12.91 -1.08 -19.11
N ALA A 349 -11.92 -1.79 -18.58
CA ALA A 349 -11.33 -1.65 -17.26
C ALA A 349 -10.97 -0.20 -16.87
N MET A 350 -11.22 0.13 -15.60
CA MET A 350 -10.46 1.16 -14.89
C MET A 350 -8.97 0.87 -15.11
N SER A 351 -8.17 1.87 -15.47
CA SER A 351 -6.72 1.72 -15.51
C SER A 351 -6.24 1.23 -14.15
N THR A 352 -5.48 0.13 -14.13
CA THR A 352 -4.99 -0.57 -12.93
C THR A 352 -4.26 0.37 -11.96
N ARG A 353 -3.55 1.38 -12.47
CA ARG A 353 -2.90 2.44 -11.66
C ARG A 353 -3.87 3.29 -10.85
N SER A 354 -5.05 3.60 -11.38
CA SER A 354 -6.04 4.47 -10.70
C SER A 354 -6.69 3.75 -9.51
N GLY A 355 -6.93 2.44 -9.60
CA GLY A 355 -7.52 1.66 -8.51
C GLY A 355 -6.58 1.48 -7.31
N VAL A 356 -5.30 1.24 -7.57
CA VAL A 356 -4.25 1.07 -6.55
C VAL A 356 -4.11 2.35 -5.69
N THR A 357 -4.04 3.52 -6.32
CA THR A 357 -3.90 4.81 -5.62
C THR A 357 -5.10 5.10 -4.71
N VAL A 358 -6.33 4.83 -5.18
CA VAL A 358 -7.55 5.02 -4.39
C VAL A 358 -7.58 4.09 -3.17
N VAL A 359 -7.23 2.81 -3.37
CA VAL A 359 -7.17 1.83 -2.28
C VAL A 359 -6.16 2.27 -1.21
N ALA A 360 -4.96 2.70 -1.60
CA ALA A 360 -3.95 3.17 -0.66
C ALA A 360 -4.45 4.35 0.20
N GLY A 361 -5.15 5.31 -0.41
CA GLY A 361 -5.77 6.43 0.30
C GLY A 361 -6.83 5.98 1.31
N VAL A 362 -7.74 5.08 0.90
CA VAL A 362 -8.81 4.58 1.78
C VAL A 362 -8.24 3.80 2.98
N LEU A 363 -7.20 2.99 2.76
CA LEU A 363 -6.50 2.28 3.83
C LEU A 363 -5.91 3.22 4.88
N ALA A 364 -5.23 4.28 4.43
CA ALA A 364 -4.62 5.27 5.32
C ALA A 364 -5.69 6.04 6.12
N LEU A 365 -6.70 6.56 5.42
CA LEU A 365 -7.73 7.43 6.01
C LEU A 365 -8.66 6.67 6.96
N HIS A 366 -9.21 5.54 6.51
CA HIS A 366 -10.29 4.87 7.23
C HIS A 366 -9.82 3.73 8.13
N TYR A 367 -8.72 3.05 7.79
CA TYR A 367 -8.26 1.85 8.50
C TYR A 367 -6.97 2.05 9.32
N ARG A 368 -6.31 3.22 9.20
CA ARG A 368 -4.97 3.51 9.74
C ARG A 368 -3.94 2.46 9.34
N ILE A 369 -4.10 1.91 8.13
CA ILE A 369 -3.11 1.05 7.51
C ILE A 369 -2.33 1.95 6.56
N LEU A 370 -1.03 2.11 6.82
CA LEU A 370 -0.13 2.83 5.95
C LEU A 370 0.53 1.81 5.01
N PRO A 371 0.08 1.69 3.76
CA PRO A 371 0.70 0.76 2.83
C PRO A 371 2.05 1.30 2.35
N THR A 372 3.05 0.41 2.34
CA THR A 372 4.35 0.58 1.66
C THR A 372 4.28 0.14 0.20
N ASP A 373 3.40 -0.83 -0.09
CA ASP A 373 3.09 -1.31 -1.42
C ASP A 373 1.61 -1.71 -1.49
N VAL A 374 1.00 -1.50 -2.66
CA VAL A 374 -0.35 -1.97 -2.98
C VAL A 374 -0.32 -2.50 -4.41
N CYS A 375 -0.67 -3.76 -4.58
CA CYS A 375 -0.74 -4.41 -5.89
C CYS A 375 -2.10 -5.06 -6.11
N GLU A 376 -2.41 -5.40 -7.36
CA GLU A 376 -3.61 -6.17 -7.67
C GLU A 376 -3.52 -7.58 -7.08
N GLY A 377 -4.62 -8.02 -6.47
CA GLY A 377 -4.78 -9.35 -5.94
C GLY A 377 -5.42 -10.32 -6.93
N PRO A 378 -5.66 -11.58 -6.51
CA PRO A 378 -6.35 -12.58 -7.33
C PRO A 378 -7.70 -12.06 -7.85
N SER A 379 -7.96 -12.24 -9.14
CA SER A 379 -9.18 -11.72 -9.78
C SER A 379 -10.46 -12.27 -9.13
N GLY A 380 -11.33 -11.38 -8.68
CA GLY A 380 -12.68 -11.72 -8.22
C GLY A 380 -13.69 -11.75 -9.38
N THR A 381 -14.78 -12.51 -9.23
CA THR A 381 -15.85 -12.57 -10.25
C THR A 381 -16.75 -11.33 -10.28
N ALA A 382 -16.81 -10.57 -9.18
CA ALA A 382 -17.65 -9.37 -9.04
C ALA A 382 -16.96 -8.21 -8.28
N THR A 383 -15.70 -8.37 -7.89
CA THR A 383 -14.93 -7.37 -7.12
C THR A 383 -13.53 -7.23 -7.67
N CYS A 384 -12.94 -6.04 -7.47
CA CYS A 384 -11.52 -5.82 -7.69
C CYS A 384 -10.78 -6.07 -6.38
N ASN A 385 -9.85 -7.00 -6.38
CA ASN A 385 -9.12 -7.38 -5.17
C ASN A 385 -7.71 -6.81 -5.23
N TYR A 386 -7.17 -6.43 -4.07
CA TYR A 386 -5.82 -5.89 -3.92
C TYR A 386 -5.13 -6.54 -2.74
N VAL A 387 -3.80 -6.52 -2.76
CA VAL A 387 -2.96 -6.89 -1.62
C VAL A 387 -2.15 -5.66 -1.23
N ALA A 388 -2.22 -5.29 0.04
CA ALA A 388 -1.51 -4.15 0.59
C ALA A 388 -0.50 -4.62 1.64
N GLN A 389 0.75 -4.20 1.51
CA GLN A 389 1.79 -4.44 2.51
C GLN A 389 1.91 -3.22 3.41
N ALA A 390 1.60 -3.36 4.70
CA ALA A 390 1.71 -2.29 5.68
C ALA A 390 3.17 -2.07 6.12
N THR A 391 3.45 -0.88 6.68
CA THR A 391 4.77 -0.51 7.23
C THR A 391 5.28 -1.43 8.33
N ASP A 392 4.40 -2.10 9.06
CA ASP A 392 4.75 -3.09 10.09
C ASP A 392 5.02 -4.50 9.53
N GLY A 393 5.08 -4.63 8.21
CA GLY A 393 5.31 -5.89 7.49
C GLY A 393 4.07 -6.76 7.31
N ARG A 394 2.93 -6.44 7.93
CA ARG A 394 1.69 -7.21 7.74
C ARG A 394 1.10 -6.99 6.36
N ARG A 395 0.57 -8.06 5.78
CA ARG A 395 -0.19 -8.00 4.52
C ARG A 395 -1.68 -8.03 4.77
N TRP A 396 -2.39 -7.25 3.96
CA TRP A 396 -3.83 -7.09 4.01
C TRP A 396 -4.42 -7.44 2.65
N PHE A 397 -5.51 -8.20 2.66
CA PHE A 397 -6.35 -8.41 1.50
C PHE A 397 -7.43 -7.33 1.49
N VAL A 398 -7.57 -6.63 0.36
CA VAL A 398 -8.51 -5.53 0.22
C VAL A 398 -9.48 -5.86 -0.90
N LYS A 399 -10.77 -5.89 -0.59
CA LYS A 399 -11.83 -6.15 -1.56
C LYS A 399 -12.51 -4.83 -1.86
N ALA A 400 -12.44 -4.40 -3.12
CA ALA A 400 -13.11 -3.20 -3.59
C ALA A 400 -14.42 -3.54 -4.31
N TYR A 401 -15.44 -2.78 -3.96
CA TYR A 401 -16.81 -2.97 -4.40
C TYR A 401 -17.19 -1.89 -5.42
N PRO A 402 -17.66 -2.27 -6.63
CA PRO A 402 -18.19 -1.32 -7.61
C PRO A 402 -19.42 -0.55 -7.08
N GLU A 403 -19.71 0.62 -7.67
CA GLU A 403 -20.79 1.54 -7.23
C GLU A 403 -22.18 0.90 -7.08
N ASN A 404 -22.50 -0.15 -7.85
CA ASN A 404 -23.81 -0.82 -7.82
C ASN A 404 -23.87 -2.03 -6.87
N THR A 405 -22.87 -2.22 -6.01
CA THR A 405 -22.84 -3.33 -5.05
C THR A 405 -23.84 -3.10 -3.93
N ASP A 406 -24.57 -4.15 -3.53
CA ASP A 406 -25.38 -4.13 -2.30
C ASP A 406 -24.46 -4.19 -1.07
N LEU A 407 -24.01 -3.01 -0.63
CA LEU A 407 -23.08 -2.88 0.49
C LEU A 407 -23.66 -3.37 1.82
N ASP A 408 -24.99 -3.38 1.98
CA ASP A 408 -25.63 -3.92 3.19
C ASP A 408 -25.55 -5.45 3.21
N ALA A 409 -25.70 -6.10 2.06
CA ALA A 409 -25.43 -7.53 1.93
C ALA A 409 -23.96 -7.84 2.25
N GLU A 410 -23.00 -7.10 1.67
CA GLU A 410 -21.57 -7.31 1.93
C GLU A 410 -21.22 -7.10 3.41
N ARG A 411 -21.80 -6.07 4.04
CA ARG A 411 -21.66 -5.82 5.49
C ARG A 411 -22.09 -7.03 6.31
N ARG A 412 -23.29 -7.55 6.06
CA ARG A 412 -23.82 -8.73 6.78
C ARG A 412 -22.99 -9.98 6.53
N ALA A 413 -22.39 -10.12 5.34
CA ALA A 413 -21.49 -11.24 5.02
C ALA A 413 -20.18 -11.16 5.83
N LEU A 414 -19.58 -9.97 5.92
CA LEU A 414 -18.36 -9.75 6.73
C LEU A 414 -18.62 -9.98 8.23
N GLU A 415 -19.79 -9.55 8.73
CA GLU A 415 -20.20 -9.79 10.11
C GLU A 415 -20.45 -11.28 10.41
N LEU A 416 -21.03 -12.02 9.46
CA LEU A 416 -21.17 -13.47 9.58
C LEU A 416 -19.81 -14.18 9.63
N ALA A 417 -18.85 -13.71 8.83
CA ALA A 417 -17.47 -14.24 8.82
C ALA A 417 -16.77 -13.97 10.17
N GLU A 418 -16.89 -12.76 10.72
CA GLU A 418 -16.36 -12.40 12.04
C GLU A 418 -17.00 -13.24 13.16
N PHE A 419 -18.33 -13.49 13.07
CA PHE A 419 -19.03 -14.36 14.01
C PHE A 419 -18.53 -15.81 13.94
N ALA A 420 -18.25 -16.33 12.73
CA ALA A 420 -17.62 -17.64 12.55
C ALA A 420 -16.22 -17.70 13.18
N ALA A 421 -15.42 -16.63 13.00
CA ALA A 421 -14.08 -16.51 13.59
C ALA A 421 -14.12 -16.59 15.13
N LEU A 422 -15.08 -15.91 15.77
CA LEU A 422 -15.29 -15.98 17.23
C LEU A 422 -15.61 -17.40 17.73
N GLY A 423 -16.20 -18.23 16.88
CA GLY A 423 -16.43 -19.66 17.15
C GLY A 423 -15.23 -20.58 16.86
N GLY A 424 -14.05 -20.00 16.59
CA GLY A 424 -12.81 -20.72 16.34
C GLY A 424 -12.70 -21.35 14.96
N VAL A 425 -13.49 -20.87 13.98
CA VAL A 425 -13.29 -21.20 12.55
C VAL A 425 -12.12 -20.35 12.04
N PRO A 426 -11.18 -20.91 11.25
CA PRO A 426 -10.08 -20.13 10.68
C PRO A 426 -10.62 -19.20 9.59
N VAL A 427 -10.93 -17.96 9.96
CA VAL A 427 -11.38 -16.91 9.04
C VAL A 427 -10.38 -15.77 9.12
N PRO A 428 -9.92 -15.20 7.99
CA PRO A 428 -9.01 -14.07 8.02
C PRO A 428 -9.60 -12.88 8.80
N GLY A 429 -8.81 -12.32 9.72
CA GLY A 429 -9.30 -11.29 10.64
C GLY A 429 -9.76 -10.02 9.90
N LEU A 430 -11.01 -9.62 10.14
CA LEU A 430 -11.58 -8.40 9.61
C LEU A 430 -10.94 -7.18 10.28
N ARG A 431 -10.42 -6.25 9.48
CA ARG A 431 -10.02 -4.94 9.96
C ARG A 431 -11.21 -3.99 9.83
N ARG A 432 -11.70 -3.50 10.97
CA ARG A 432 -12.72 -2.44 11.01
C ARG A 432 -12.09 -1.05 10.84
N THR A 433 -12.87 -0.11 10.32
CA THR A 433 -12.49 1.31 10.23
C THR A 433 -12.32 1.91 11.62
N GLN A 434 -11.79 3.13 11.71
CA GLN A 434 -11.73 3.88 12.97
C GLN A 434 -13.12 4.07 13.62
N GLY A 435 -14.18 4.13 12.81
CA GLY A 435 -15.57 4.24 13.29
C GLY A 435 -16.18 2.90 13.73
N GLY A 436 -15.46 1.79 13.58
CA GLY A 436 -15.96 0.44 13.87
C GLY A 436 -16.70 -0.22 12.72
N ASP A 437 -16.81 0.44 11.55
CA ASP A 437 -17.47 -0.14 10.38
C ASP A 437 -16.62 -1.24 9.71
N PRO A 438 -17.21 -2.32 9.20
CA PRO A 438 -16.53 -3.33 8.40
C PRO A 438 -16.14 -2.83 6.99
N LEU A 439 -16.75 -1.74 6.54
CA LEU A 439 -16.58 -1.16 5.20
C LEU A 439 -16.25 0.34 5.32
N ALA A 440 -15.41 0.83 4.43
CA ALA A 440 -15.20 2.27 4.22
C ALA A 440 -15.68 2.65 2.82
N THR A 441 -16.34 3.81 2.71
CA THR A 441 -16.74 4.40 1.43
C THR A 441 -16.15 5.79 1.33
N ASP A 442 -15.37 6.06 0.28
CA ASP A 442 -14.88 7.39 -0.07
C ASP A 442 -14.97 7.62 -1.59
N GLY A 443 -15.51 8.76 -2.00
CA GLY A 443 -15.58 9.14 -3.42
C GLY A 443 -16.32 8.16 -4.36
N GLY A 444 -17.31 7.41 -3.86
CA GLY A 444 -18.03 6.37 -4.63
C GLY A 444 -17.36 4.99 -4.63
N PHE A 445 -16.19 4.87 -3.99
CA PHE A 445 -15.42 3.64 -3.89
C PHE A 445 -15.58 3.04 -2.50
N SER A 446 -16.05 1.79 -2.41
CA SER A 446 -16.21 1.09 -1.14
C SER A 446 -15.24 -0.08 -1.03
N VAL A 447 -14.62 -0.25 0.14
CA VAL A 447 -13.70 -1.37 0.39
C VAL A 447 -13.94 -2.04 1.72
N SER A 448 -13.58 -3.32 1.80
CA SER A 448 -13.35 -4.05 3.05
C SER A 448 -11.91 -4.53 3.12
N VAL A 449 -11.41 -4.74 4.34
CA VAL A 449 -10.02 -5.09 4.60
C VAL A 449 -9.96 -6.28 5.55
N THR A 450 -9.31 -7.35 5.12
CA THR A 450 -9.08 -8.55 5.93
C THR A 450 -7.60 -8.88 5.99
N ALA A 451 -7.16 -9.62 7.00
CA ALA A 451 -5.81 -10.15 7.03
C ALA A 451 -5.54 -11.01 5.78
N PHE A 452 -4.32 -10.93 5.23
CA PHE A 452 -3.94 -11.80 4.13
C PHE A 452 -3.66 -13.22 4.64
N ALA A 453 -4.17 -14.25 3.96
CA ALA A 453 -3.91 -15.65 4.29
C ALA A 453 -2.57 -16.10 3.69
N GLU A 454 -1.52 -16.09 4.50
CA GLU A 454 -0.17 -16.49 4.10
C GLU A 454 -0.08 -17.98 3.74
N GLY A 455 0.66 -18.32 2.68
CA GLY A 455 1.06 -19.70 2.37
C GLY A 455 -0.05 -20.69 2.02
N ALA A 456 -1.31 -20.25 1.96
CA ALA A 456 -2.46 -21.12 1.74
C ALA A 456 -2.93 -21.10 0.28
N GLU A 457 -3.31 -22.27 -0.25
CA GLU A 457 -3.85 -22.47 -1.60
C GLU A 457 -5.34 -22.82 -1.55
N THR A 458 -6.10 -22.58 -2.61
CA THR A 458 -7.50 -23.04 -2.68
C THR A 458 -7.59 -24.56 -2.69
N ALA A 459 -8.68 -25.11 -2.15
CA ALA A 459 -8.92 -26.55 -2.11
C ALA A 459 -9.34 -27.17 -3.47
N ASP A 460 -9.12 -26.47 -4.58
CA ASP A 460 -9.51 -26.90 -5.92
C ASP A 460 -8.65 -28.02 -6.51
N SER A 461 -7.51 -28.32 -5.88
CA SER A 461 -6.74 -29.56 -6.09
C SER A 461 -7.43 -30.83 -5.56
N GLY A 462 -8.55 -30.67 -4.85
CA GLY A 462 -9.36 -31.76 -4.32
C GLY A 462 -8.90 -32.26 -2.95
N LEU A 463 -9.67 -33.20 -2.38
CA LEU A 463 -9.43 -33.74 -1.05
C LEU A 463 -8.78 -35.14 -1.12
N TYR A 464 -7.71 -35.30 -0.36
CA TYR A 464 -6.95 -36.54 -0.16
C TYR A 464 -6.30 -36.53 1.23
N GLY A 465 -5.81 -37.67 1.71
CA GLY A 465 -5.07 -37.75 2.98
C GLY A 465 -5.85 -37.16 4.16
N GLU A 466 -5.18 -36.37 5.00
CA GLU A 466 -5.79 -35.72 6.17
C GLU A 466 -6.74 -34.57 5.82
N ARG A 467 -6.76 -34.09 4.56
CA ARG A 467 -7.65 -32.98 4.12
C ARG A 467 -9.11 -33.31 4.36
N TRP A 468 -9.51 -34.58 4.22
CA TRP A 468 -10.89 -35.03 4.49
C TRP A 468 -11.32 -34.72 5.93
N ALA A 469 -10.52 -35.16 6.90
CA ALA A 469 -10.81 -34.93 8.31
C ALA A 469 -10.74 -33.44 8.66
N SER A 470 -9.73 -32.73 8.16
CA SER A 470 -9.56 -31.30 8.45
C SER A 470 -10.72 -30.44 7.92
N VAL A 471 -11.18 -30.71 6.70
CA VAL A 471 -12.36 -30.05 6.12
C VAL A 471 -13.61 -30.41 6.91
N GLY A 472 -13.81 -31.70 7.22
CA GLY A 472 -14.92 -32.18 8.03
C GLY A 472 -15.03 -31.46 9.38
N GLU A 473 -13.93 -31.44 10.14
CA GLU A 473 -13.84 -30.76 11.44
C GLU A 473 -14.16 -29.27 11.32
N THR A 474 -13.56 -28.59 10.33
CA THR A 474 -13.75 -27.14 10.12
C THR A 474 -15.20 -26.80 9.79
N VAL A 475 -15.83 -27.56 8.88
CA VAL A 475 -17.24 -27.35 8.51
C VAL A 475 -18.18 -27.71 9.66
N GLY A 476 -17.82 -28.72 10.47
CA GLY A 476 -18.53 -29.08 11.70
C GLY A 476 -18.54 -27.93 12.70
N ARG A 477 -17.35 -27.39 12.97
CA ARG A 477 -17.17 -26.22 13.84
C ARG A 477 -17.93 -25.01 13.31
N LEU A 478 -17.85 -24.73 12.01
CA LEU A 478 -18.56 -23.65 11.34
C LEU A 478 -20.07 -23.78 11.54
N HIS A 479 -20.67 -24.90 11.17
CA HIS A 479 -22.11 -25.12 11.34
C HIS A 479 -22.54 -25.07 12.80
N ARG A 480 -21.76 -25.62 13.73
CA ARG A 480 -22.05 -25.55 15.17
C ARG A 480 -22.06 -24.11 15.67
N THR A 481 -21.13 -23.28 15.20
CA THR A 481 -21.06 -21.85 15.53
C THR A 481 -22.25 -21.11 14.93
N LEU A 482 -22.47 -21.22 13.62
CA LEU A 482 -23.54 -20.49 12.91
C LEU A 482 -24.96 -20.88 13.37
N ALA A 483 -25.15 -22.08 13.92
CA ALA A 483 -26.39 -22.47 14.57
C ALA A 483 -26.77 -21.56 15.77
N ARG A 484 -25.84 -20.79 16.31
CA ARG A 484 -26.06 -19.85 17.42
C ARG A 484 -26.21 -18.41 16.94
N HIS A 485 -26.18 -18.15 15.63
CA HIS A 485 -26.30 -16.81 15.07
C HIS A 485 -27.71 -16.22 15.31
N PRO A 486 -27.85 -14.93 15.69
CA PRO A 486 -29.14 -14.31 15.97
C PRO A 486 -30.16 -14.34 14.83
N ASP A 487 -29.70 -14.20 13.58
CA ASP A 487 -30.56 -14.15 12.38
C ASP A 487 -31.31 -15.46 12.06
N GLY A 488 -31.11 -16.51 12.85
CA GLY A 488 -32.13 -17.53 12.98
C GLY A 488 -31.54 -18.89 13.39
N PRO A 489 -31.92 -19.42 14.55
CA PRO A 489 -31.45 -20.72 15.03
C PRO A 489 -31.93 -21.87 14.12
N PRO A 490 -31.36 -23.09 14.27
CA PRO A 490 -31.73 -24.26 13.50
C PRO A 490 -33.24 -24.56 13.50
N ARG A 491 -33.75 -24.99 12.35
CA ARG A 491 -35.14 -25.36 12.11
C ARG A 491 -35.21 -26.69 11.35
N ARG A 492 -36.42 -27.26 11.27
CA ARG A 492 -36.72 -28.39 10.39
C ARG A 492 -37.48 -27.89 9.17
N THR A 493 -37.00 -28.25 7.98
CA THR A 493 -37.62 -27.91 6.70
C THR A 493 -37.96 -29.18 5.94
N PRO A 494 -39.10 -29.25 5.21
CA PRO A 494 -39.40 -30.39 4.35
C PRO A 494 -38.26 -30.68 3.38
N SER A 495 -37.85 -31.95 3.25
CA SER A 495 -36.66 -32.31 2.46
C SER A 495 -36.79 -31.94 0.98
N ARG A 496 -38.01 -31.95 0.46
CA ARG A 496 -38.35 -31.45 -0.89
C ARG A 496 -38.02 -29.98 -1.13
N GLU A 497 -37.91 -29.16 -0.07
CA GLU A 497 -37.52 -27.75 -0.18
C GLU A 497 -36.01 -27.56 -0.06
N VAL A 498 -35.29 -28.54 0.51
CA VAL A 498 -33.82 -28.57 0.51
C VAL A 498 -33.30 -28.94 -0.89
N CYS A 499 -33.92 -29.94 -1.52
CA CYS A 499 -33.67 -30.33 -2.90
C CYS A 499 -34.96 -30.25 -3.72
N ASP A 500 -35.23 -29.07 -4.28
CA ASP A 500 -36.46 -28.82 -5.05
C ASP A 500 -36.33 -29.24 -6.52
N VAL A 501 -36.65 -30.50 -6.79
CA VAL A 501 -36.64 -31.09 -8.13
C VAL A 501 -37.63 -30.41 -9.06
N ALA A 502 -38.78 -29.96 -8.55
CA ALA A 502 -39.79 -29.28 -9.36
C ALA A 502 -39.26 -27.92 -9.87
N ARG A 503 -38.59 -27.16 -8.99
CA ARG A 503 -37.91 -25.92 -9.37
C ARG A 503 -36.71 -26.18 -10.27
N GLY A 504 -35.97 -27.28 -10.05
CA GLY A 504 -34.92 -27.75 -10.96
C GLY A 504 -35.44 -27.96 -12.38
N ARG A 505 -36.55 -28.68 -12.53
CA ARG A 505 -37.27 -28.89 -13.80
C ARG A 505 -37.61 -27.58 -14.48
N GLN A 506 -38.30 -26.68 -13.77
CA GLN A 506 -38.69 -25.38 -14.32
C GLN A 506 -37.48 -24.53 -14.76
N ARG A 507 -36.33 -24.65 -14.09
CA ARG A 507 -35.10 -23.94 -14.47
C ARG A 507 -34.48 -24.55 -15.74
N LEU A 508 -34.41 -25.87 -15.83
CA LEU A 508 -33.89 -26.58 -17.02
C LEU A 508 -34.78 -26.38 -18.25
N GLU A 509 -36.11 -26.47 -18.10
CA GLU A 509 -37.06 -26.19 -19.19
C GLU A 509 -36.92 -24.75 -19.71
N ARG A 510 -36.81 -23.76 -18.80
CA ARG A 510 -36.57 -22.37 -19.18
C ARG A 510 -35.23 -22.18 -19.88
N LEU A 511 -34.17 -22.84 -19.40
CA LEU A 511 -32.85 -22.77 -20.04
C LEU A 511 -32.89 -23.34 -21.46
N LEU A 512 -33.51 -24.51 -21.64
CA LEU A 512 -33.69 -25.13 -22.95
C LEU A 512 -34.54 -24.28 -23.90
N ALA A 513 -35.59 -23.63 -23.38
CA ALA A 513 -36.38 -22.67 -24.15
C ALA A 513 -35.54 -21.45 -24.62
N ARG A 514 -34.58 -21.00 -23.80
CA ARG A 514 -33.63 -19.94 -24.20
C ARG A 514 -32.66 -20.43 -25.28
N TYR A 515 -32.10 -21.63 -25.15
CA TYR A 515 -31.25 -22.24 -26.19
C TYR A 515 -32.01 -22.52 -27.50
N ALA A 516 -33.32 -22.76 -27.45
CA ALA A 516 -34.14 -22.87 -28.65
C ALA A 516 -34.30 -21.52 -29.37
N LYS A 517 -34.36 -20.41 -28.63
CA LYS A 517 -34.44 -19.05 -29.18
C LYS A 517 -33.09 -18.53 -29.66
N GLN A 518 -32.00 -18.96 -29.03
CA GLN A 518 -30.64 -18.54 -29.34
C GLN A 518 -29.74 -19.78 -29.47
N ALA A 519 -29.39 -20.12 -30.71
CA ALA A 519 -28.52 -21.24 -30.99
C ALA A 519 -27.14 -21.06 -30.30
N PRO A 520 -26.54 -22.15 -29.78
CA PRO A 520 -25.22 -22.09 -29.18
C PRO A 520 -24.17 -21.52 -30.14
N ARG A 521 -23.32 -20.62 -29.62
CA ARG A 521 -22.25 -19.97 -30.41
C ARG A 521 -20.87 -20.61 -30.22
N SER A 522 -20.75 -21.59 -29.32
CA SER A 522 -19.51 -22.29 -29.00
C SER A 522 -19.75 -23.79 -28.81
N ALA A 523 -18.67 -24.58 -28.91
CA ALA A 523 -18.72 -26.02 -28.65
C ALA A 523 -19.19 -26.34 -27.21
N PHE A 524 -18.75 -25.56 -26.23
CA PHE A 524 -19.23 -25.68 -24.86
C PHE A 524 -20.70 -25.31 -24.73
N GLY A 525 -21.19 -24.28 -25.42
CA GLY A 525 -22.62 -23.95 -25.43
C GLY A 525 -23.49 -25.07 -26.02
N ALA A 526 -23.01 -25.74 -27.08
CA ALA A 526 -23.71 -26.89 -27.66
C ALA A 526 -23.78 -28.06 -26.67
N TRP A 527 -22.63 -28.39 -26.07
CA TRP A 527 -22.55 -29.38 -24.99
C TRP A 527 -23.45 -29.03 -23.79
N ALA A 528 -23.49 -27.76 -23.38
CA ALA A 528 -24.29 -27.29 -22.25
C ALA A 528 -25.79 -27.44 -22.49
N ARG A 529 -26.25 -27.15 -23.72
CA ARG A 529 -27.64 -27.38 -24.14
C ARG A 529 -28.01 -28.87 -24.08
N ASP A 530 -27.16 -29.72 -24.64
CA ASP A 530 -27.42 -31.17 -24.72
C ASP A 530 -27.40 -31.79 -23.31
N THR A 531 -26.44 -31.38 -22.48
CA THR A 531 -26.36 -31.75 -21.07
C THR A 531 -27.58 -31.28 -20.26
N ALA A 532 -28.11 -30.09 -20.55
CA ALA A 532 -29.33 -29.60 -19.91
C ALA A 532 -30.55 -30.46 -20.28
N ARG A 533 -30.60 -31.00 -21.50
CA ARG A 533 -31.63 -31.96 -21.93
C ARG A 533 -31.50 -33.27 -21.17
N GLU A 534 -30.29 -33.84 -21.14
CA GLU A 534 -30.01 -35.09 -20.42
C GLU A 534 -30.35 -34.98 -18.93
N ARG A 535 -29.99 -33.85 -18.28
CA ARG A 535 -30.37 -33.60 -16.88
C ARG A 535 -31.88 -33.52 -16.69
N LEU A 536 -32.60 -32.86 -17.60
CA LEU A 536 -34.06 -32.77 -17.55
C LEU A 536 -34.70 -34.16 -17.64
N ASP A 537 -34.23 -34.99 -18.57
CA ASP A 537 -34.71 -36.36 -18.78
C ASP A 537 -34.38 -37.27 -17.58
N GLY A 538 -33.25 -37.02 -16.90
CA GLY A 538 -32.82 -37.73 -15.68
C GLY A 538 -33.50 -37.28 -14.38
N LEU A 539 -34.25 -36.17 -14.36
CA LEU A 539 -34.88 -35.66 -13.12
C LEU A 539 -35.83 -36.64 -12.42
N PRO A 540 -36.64 -37.48 -13.10
CA PRO A 540 -37.48 -38.47 -12.43
C PRO A 540 -36.67 -39.47 -11.58
N ALA A 541 -35.52 -39.94 -12.09
CA ALA A 541 -34.63 -40.82 -11.33
C ALA A 541 -34.03 -40.10 -10.12
N ALA A 542 -33.63 -38.83 -10.29
CA ALA A 542 -33.16 -38.00 -9.18
C ALA A 542 -34.26 -37.77 -8.12
N ALA A 543 -35.52 -37.63 -8.53
CA ALA A 543 -36.65 -37.54 -7.61
C ALA A 543 -36.81 -38.83 -6.79
N SER A 544 -36.82 -40.00 -7.45
CA SER A 544 -36.91 -41.29 -6.76
C SER A 544 -35.74 -41.54 -5.80
N MET A 545 -34.53 -41.10 -6.15
CA MET A 545 -33.39 -41.16 -5.24
C MET A 545 -33.62 -40.30 -3.98
N LEU A 546 -34.24 -39.13 -4.13
CA LEU A 546 -34.51 -38.20 -3.03
C LEU A 546 -35.71 -38.61 -2.16
N ASP A 547 -36.58 -39.51 -2.64
CA ASP A 547 -37.70 -40.06 -1.84
C ASP A 547 -37.21 -40.88 -0.62
N ALA A 548 -35.96 -41.36 -0.65
CA ALA A 548 -35.32 -42.04 0.47
C ALA A 548 -34.90 -41.10 1.61
N LEU A 549 -34.98 -39.77 1.41
CA LEU A 549 -34.68 -38.80 2.45
C LEU A 549 -35.73 -38.82 3.58
N PRO A 550 -35.37 -38.48 4.83
CA PRO A 550 -36.35 -38.23 5.88
C PRO A 550 -37.37 -37.15 5.46
N SER A 551 -38.54 -37.11 6.10
CA SER A 551 -39.60 -36.12 5.74
C SER A 551 -39.17 -34.67 5.94
N THR A 552 -38.27 -34.40 6.88
CA THR A 552 -37.66 -33.08 7.11
C THR A 552 -36.17 -33.21 7.33
N LEU A 553 -35.42 -32.15 7.04
CA LEU A 553 -33.99 -32.00 7.31
C LEU A 553 -33.70 -30.72 8.10
N ALA A 554 -32.56 -30.68 8.79
CA ALA A 554 -32.08 -29.49 9.44
C ALA A 554 -31.77 -28.38 8.43
N THR A 555 -32.19 -27.16 8.77
CA THR A 555 -31.81 -25.91 8.10
C THR A 555 -31.37 -24.90 9.14
N GLN A 556 -30.36 -24.10 8.82
CA GLN A 556 -29.78 -23.08 9.72
C GLN A 556 -29.05 -22.04 8.89
N VAL A 557 -28.53 -20.99 9.53
CA VAL A 557 -27.52 -20.13 8.91
C VAL A 557 -26.26 -20.98 8.62
N VAL A 558 -25.74 -20.82 7.41
CA VAL A 558 -24.55 -21.51 6.88
C VAL A 558 -23.68 -20.48 6.14
N HIS A 559 -22.52 -20.87 5.60
CA HIS A 559 -21.65 -19.98 4.81
C HIS A 559 -22.34 -19.43 3.57
N GLY A 560 -23.18 -20.25 2.92
CA GLY A 560 -24.06 -19.88 1.81
C GLY A 560 -23.44 -20.05 0.43
N ASP A 561 -22.11 -20.04 0.34
CA ASP A 561 -21.36 -20.32 -0.90
C ASP A 561 -20.06 -21.10 -0.68
N LEU A 562 -20.03 -22.01 0.30
CA LEU A 562 -18.81 -22.78 0.56
C LEU A 562 -18.52 -23.72 -0.61
N SER A 563 -17.39 -23.49 -1.26
CA SER A 563 -16.88 -24.26 -2.39
C SER A 563 -15.38 -24.45 -2.23
N SER A 564 -14.76 -25.28 -3.07
CA SER A 564 -13.31 -25.51 -3.04
C SER A 564 -12.49 -24.22 -3.24
N LEU A 565 -13.06 -23.20 -3.88
CA LEU A 565 -12.40 -21.90 -4.07
C LEU A 565 -12.49 -20.98 -2.85
N ASN A 566 -13.43 -21.24 -1.95
CA ASN A 566 -13.70 -20.43 -0.76
C ASN A 566 -13.15 -21.07 0.53
N LEU A 567 -12.36 -22.14 0.37
CA LEU A 567 -11.67 -22.84 1.44
C LEU A 567 -10.20 -22.96 1.05
N MET A 568 -9.33 -22.43 1.90
CA MET A 568 -7.88 -22.43 1.69
C MET A 568 -7.22 -23.46 2.59
N LEU A 569 -6.27 -24.19 2.02
CA LEU A 569 -5.49 -25.24 2.66
C LEU A 569 -4.03 -24.80 2.76
N GLU A 570 -3.42 -25.10 3.90
CA GLU A 570 -1.97 -25.10 4.06
C GLU A 570 -1.57 -26.55 4.33
N ASN A 571 -0.87 -27.17 3.38
CA ASN A 571 -0.60 -28.61 3.36
C ASN A 571 -1.91 -29.43 3.36
N GLU A 572 -2.17 -30.19 4.42
CA GLU A 572 -3.38 -31.01 4.59
C GLU A 572 -4.39 -30.41 5.58
N LYS A 573 -4.18 -29.17 6.03
CA LYS A 573 -5.05 -28.50 7.02
C LYS A 573 -5.77 -27.29 6.46
N VAL A 574 -6.99 -27.04 6.92
CA VAL A 574 -7.73 -25.82 6.59
C VAL A 574 -7.08 -24.61 7.28
N ALA A 575 -6.57 -23.70 6.46
CA ALA A 575 -5.90 -22.48 6.89
C ALA A 575 -6.85 -21.26 6.91
N ALA A 576 -7.81 -21.21 5.99
CA ALA A 576 -8.79 -20.12 5.94
C ALA A 576 -10.12 -20.53 5.27
N VAL A 577 -11.23 -19.94 5.73
CA VAL A 577 -12.54 -19.92 5.07
C VAL A 577 -12.85 -18.47 4.69
N ILE A 578 -13.16 -18.22 3.42
CA ILE A 578 -13.28 -16.88 2.82
C ILE A 578 -14.57 -16.74 2.01
N ASP A 579 -14.93 -15.50 1.65
CA ASP A 579 -16.07 -15.19 0.76
C ASP A 579 -17.44 -15.72 1.25
N PHE A 580 -17.76 -15.39 2.50
CA PHE A 580 -19.08 -15.63 3.09
C PHE A 580 -20.19 -14.90 2.31
N ARG A 581 -21.41 -15.45 2.38
CA ARG A 581 -22.62 -14.76 1.93
C ARG A 581 -23.37 -14.14 3.10
N PRO A 582 -24.29 -13.18 2.86
CA PRO A 582 -25.18 -12.69 3.90
C PRO A 582 -25.94 -13.84 4.56
N PRO A 583 -26.31 -13.74 5.86
CA PRO A 583 -27.01 -14.79 6.59
C PRO A 583 -28.25 -15.29 5.85
N ALA A 584 -28.28 -16.59 5.57
CA ALA A 584 -29.41 -17.24 4.90
C ALA A 584 -29.58 -18.67 5.39
N HIS A 585 -30.84 -19.10 5.57
CA HIS A 585 -31.15 -20.48 5.93
C HIS A 585 -30.94 -21.43 4.75
N ARG A 586 -30.05 -22.40 4.92
CA ARG A 586 -29.87 -23.56 4.03
C ARG A 586 -29.62 -24.82 4.85
N SER A 587 -29.60 -25.97 4.18
CA SER A 587 -29.28 -27.23 4.84
C SER A 587 -27.76 -27.35 5.06
N PRO A 588 -27.30 -27.66 6.28
CA PRO A 588 -25.91 -28.04 6.53
C PRO A 588 -25.43 -29.23 5.70
N MET A 589 -26.33 -30.16 5.37
CA MET A 589 -26.00 -31.35 4.57
C MET A 589 -25.70 -30.95 3.12
N TRP A 590 -26.40 -29.95 2.61
CA TRP A 590 -26.13 -29.38 1.31
C TRP A 590 -24.78 -28.68 1.25
N GLU A 591 -24.45 -27.86 2.25
CA GLU A 591 -23.16 -27.16 2.29
C GLU A 591 -21.98 -28.10 2.51
N LEU A 592 -22.11 -29.07 3.43
CA LEU A 592 -21.11 -30.11 3.65
C LEU A 592 -20.89 -30.94 2.39
N GLY A 593 -21.97 -31.39 1.75
CA GLY A 593 -21.90 -32.15 0.51
C GLY A 593 -21.24 -31.37 -0.64
N ARG A 594 -21.47 -30.05 -0.73
CA ARG A 594 -20.86 -29.21 -1.78
C ARG A 594 -19.33 -29.17 -1.73
N ILE A 595 -18.74 -29.28 -0.54
CA ILE A 595 -17.28 -29.25 -0.38
C ILE A 595 -16.66 -30.65 -0.37
N VAL A 596 -17.23 -31.61 0.38
CA VAL A 596 -16.64 -32.95 0.50
C VAL A 596 -16.92 -33.82 -0.72
N LEU A 597 -18.02 -33.56 -1.44
CA LEU A 597 -18.33 -34.22 -2.72
C LEU A 597 -18.16 -33.24 -3.89
N ASP A 598 -17.16 -32.36 -3.81
CA ASP A 598 -16.78 -31.52 -4.95
C ASP A 598 -16.48 -32.42 -6.17
N PRO A 599 -16.99 -32.08 -7.37
CA PRO A 599 -16.80 -32.88 -8.58
C PRO A 599 -15.34 -33.25 -8.89
N ARG A 600 -14.39 -32.34 -8.64
CA ARG A 600 -12.97 -32.60 -8.92
C ARG A 600 -12.43 -33.66 -7.98
N THR A 601 -12.78 -33.59 -6.70
CA THR A 601 -12.44 -34.59 -5.69
C THR A 601 -13.02 -35.96 -6.03
N VAL A 602 -14.32 -36.03 -6.36
CA VAL A 602 -15.00 -37.29 -6.68
C VAL A 602 -14.37 -37.98 -7.89
N LEU A 603 -13.97 -37.20 -8.90
CA LEU A 603 -13.38 -37.73 -10.13
C LEU A 603 -11.89 -38.08 -9.98
N SER A 604 -11.14 -37.34 -9.15
CA SER A 604 -9.71 -37.59 -8.95
C SER A 604 -9.41 -38.69 -7.93
N THR A 605 -10.36 -39.00 -7.04
CA THR A 605 -10.13 -39.87 -5.88
C THR A 605 -11.03 -41.11 -5.90
N PRO A 606 -10.54 -42.28 -6.34
CA PRO A 606 -11.33 -43.52 -6.35
C PRO A 606 -11.85 -43.94 -4.96
N GLY A 607 -11.13 -43.57 -3.90
CA GLY A 607 -11.50 -43.83 -2.50
C GLY A 607 -12.45 -42.80 -1.88
N TRP A 608 -13.13 -41.96 -2.68
CA TRP A 608 -14.00 -40.91 -2.16
C TRP A 608 -15.11 -41.39 -1.20
N PRO A 609 -15.70 -42.61 -1.29
CA PRO A 609 -16.71 -43.04 -0.31
C PRO A 609 -16.14 -43.14 1.12
N THR A 610 -14.93 -43.67 1.25
CA THR A 610 -14.21 -43.73 2.54
C THR A 610 -13.79 -42.34 2.99
N GLY A 611 -13.27 -41.50 2.08
CA GLY A 611 -12.91 -40.11 2.39
C GLY A 611 -14.10 -39.26 2.88
N LEU A 612 -15.25 -39.41 2.22
CA LEU A 612 -16.53 -38.82 2.66
C LEU A 612 -16.84 -39.25 4.09
N ALA A 613 -16.77 -40.54 4.39
CA ALA A 613 -17.06 -41.04 5.73
C ALA A 613 -16.10 -40.43 6.77
N THR A 614 -14.80 -40.38 6.48
CA THR A 614 -13.81 -39.70 7.32
C THR A 614 -14.17 -38.24 7.58
N ALA A 615 -14.55 -37.48 6.55
CA ALA A 615 -14.95 -36.07 6.71
C ALA A 615 -16.24 -35.92 7.53
N VAL A 616 -17.24 -36.78 7.32
CA VAL A 616 -18.50 -36.72 8.06
C VAL A 616 -18.32 -37.14 9.53
N ALA A 617 -17.41 -38.08 9.82
CA ALA A 617 -17.04 -38.44 11.19
C ALA A 617 -16.39 -37.26 11.91
N ALA A 618 -15.37 -36.62 11.31
CA ALA A 618 -14.74 -35.43 11.87
C ALA A 618 -15.72 -34.26 12.03
N TYR A 619 -16.64 -34.09 11.07
CA TYR A 619 -17.75 -33.14 11.18
C TYR A 619 -18.62 -33.40 12.42
N ARG A 620 -18.98 -34.67 12.67
CA ARG A 620 -19.83 -35.05 13.81
C ARG A 620 -19.12 -34.82 15.13
N GLU A 621 -17.84 -35.14 15.23
CA GLU A 621 -17.04 -34.86 16.43
C GLU A 621 -17.02 -33.35 16.73
N ALA A 622 -16.85 -32.53 15.69
CA ALA A 622 -16.91 -31.08 15.79
C ALA A 622 -18.34 -30.53 15.95
N ASN A 623 -19.40 -31.30 15.64
CA ASN A 623 -20.79 -30.87 15.80
C ASN A 623 -21.70 -32.00 16.30
N PRO A 624 -21.56 -32.42 17.58
CA PRO A 624 -22.25 -33.59 18.12
C PRO A 624 -23.78 -33.42 18.21
N ALA A 625 -24.28 -32.18 18.11
CA ALA A 625 -25.70 -31.88 18.10
C ALA A 625 -26.39 -32.23 16.76
N MET A 626 -25.63 -32.43 15.68
CA MET A 626 -26.21 -32.78 14.38
C MET A 626 -26.71 -34.23 14.38
N PRO A 627 -27.99 -34.49 14.06
CA PRO A 627 -28.51 -35.86 14.05
C PRO A 627 -27.80 -36.74 13.01
N VAL A 628 -27.39 -37.94 13.42
CA VAL A 628 -26.77 -38.93 12.51
C VAL A 628 -27.66 -39.21 11.29
N LYS A 629 -28.98 -39.30 11.48
CA LYS A 629 -29.94 -39.50 10.39
C LYS A 629 -29.91 -38.40 9.32
N ASP A 630 -29.54 -37.17 9.69
CA ASP A 630 -29.37 -36.08 8.73
C ASP A 630 -28.02 -36.21 8.02
N LEU A 631 -26.93 -36.54 8.75
CA LEU A 631 -25.59 -36.78 8.17
C LEU A 631 -25.57 -37.88 7.11
N LEU A 632 -26.36 -38.95 7.31
CA LEU A 632 -26.53 -40.02 6.33
C LEU A 632 -27.11 -39.56 4.98
N THR A 633 -27.67 -38.35 4.91
CA THR A 633 -28.28 -37.82 3.67
C THR A 633 -27.34 -37.02 2.78
N VAL A 634 -26.12 -36.72 3.24
CA VAL A 634 -25.14 -35.89 2.51
C VAL A 634 -24.96 -36.33 1.05
N PRO A 635 -24.76 -37.64 0.73
CA PRO A 635 -24.59 -38.09 -0.65
C PRO A 635 -25.79 -37.78 -1.55
N ARG A 636 -27.00 -38.13 -1.09
CA ARG A 636 -28.24 -37.91 -1.85
C ARG A 636 -28.54 -36.43 -2.04
N VAL A 637 -28.32 -35.59 -1.02
CA VAL A 637 -28.50 -34.14 -1.11
C VAL A 637 -27.52 -33.52 -2.11
N ALA A 638 -26.25 -33.94 -2.11
CA ALA A 638 -25.24 -33.46 -3.07
C ALA A 638 -25.58 -33.87 -4.51
N ALA A 639 -25.89 -35.14 -4.75
CA ALA A 639 -26.29 -35.64 -6.06
C ALA A 639 -27.58 -34.97 -6.57
N GLY A 640 -28.58 -34.83 -5.71
CA GLY A 640 -29.83 -34.13 -6.02
C GLY A 640 -29.60 -32.66 -6.42
N TYR A 641 -28.71 -31.97 -5.70
CA TYR A 641 -28.33 -30.60 -6.03
C TYR A 641 -27.63 -30.49 -7.39
N LEU A 642 -26.69 -31.39 -7.71
CA LEU A 642 -26.01 -31.41 -9.01
C LEU A 642 -26.99 -31.69 -10.15
N ALA A 643 -27.91 -32.65 -9.97
CA ALA A 643 -28.95 -32.98 -10.96
C ALA A 643 -29.87 -31.79 -11.25
N CYS A 644 -30.22 -31.01 -10.23
CA CYS A 644 -31.11 -29.85 -10.34
C CYS A 644 -30.40 -28.55 -10.76
N SER A 645 -29.07 -28.55 -10.85
CA SER A 645 -28.29 -27.34 -11.10
C SER A 645 -28.29 -26.98 -12.59
N VAL A 646 -28.57 -25.71 -12.89
CA VAL A 646 -28.39 -25.13 -14.24
C VAL A 646 -27.04 -24.45 -14.42
N TYR A 647 -26.24 -24.33 -13.35
CA TYR A 647 -24.90 -23.76 -13.41
C TYR A 647 -23.84 -24.87 -13.62
N PRO A 648 -22.84 -24.67 -14.49
CA PRO A 648 -22.61 -23.52 -15.38
C PRO A 648 -23.28 -23.65 -16.77
N LEU A 649 -24.27 -24.54 -16.94
CA LEU A 649 -24.94 -24.76 -18.23
C LEU A 649 -25.64 -23.51 -18.79
N SER A 650 -25.96 -22.53 -17.96
CA SER A 650 -26.57 -21.26 -18.36
C SER A 650 -25.57 -20.16 -18.75
N GLU A 651 -24.30 -20.27 -18.33
CA GLU A 651 -23.26 -19.25 -18.55
C GLU A 651 -23.01 -18.90 -20.03
N PRO A 652 -23.07 -19.86 -20.99
CA PRO A 652 -22.95 -19.51 -22.41
C PRO A 652 -24.04 -18.57 -22.94
N LEU A 653 -25.15 -18.41 -22.20
CA LEU A 653 -26.22 -17.46 -22.49
C LEU A 653 -26.23 -16.26 -21.54
N ASP A 654 -25.93 -16.47 -20.25
CA ASP A 654 -26.02 -15.44 -19.20
C ASP A 654 -24.80 -14.51 -19.20
N ALA A 655 -23.60 -15.07 -19.29
CA ALA A 655 -22.34 -14.33 -19.26
C ALA A 655 -21.30 -15.02 -20.17
N PRO A 656 -21.44 -14.94 -21.51
CA PRO A 656 -20.55 -15.65 -22.44
C PRO A 656 -19.06 -15.34 -22.25
N ALA A 657 -18.73 -14.13 -21.81
CA ALA A 657 -17.36 -13.70 -21.53
C ALA A 657 -16.75 -14.33 -20.27
N ALA A 658 -17.57 -14.84 -19.34
CA ALA A 658 -17.12 -15.53 -18.14
C ALA A 658 -16.80 -17.02 -18.40
N VAL A 659 -17.10 -17.54 -19.59
CA VAL A 659 -16.81 -18.92 -19.97
C VAL A 659 -15.33 -19.07 -20.31
N THR A 660 -14.54 -19.43 -19.31
CA THR A 660 -13.11 -19.76 -19.44
C THR A 660 -12.91 -21.27 -19.63
N PRO A 661 -11.75 -21.72 -20.16
CA PRO A 661 -11.43 -23.15 -20.22
C PRO A 661 -11.55 -23.88 -18.87
N GLN A 662 -11.21 -23.20 -17.77
CA GLN A 662 -11.35 -23.70 -16.41
C GLN A 662 -12.82 -23.90 -16.02
N LEU A 663 -13.70 -22.95 -16.39
CA LEU A 663 -15.14 -23.09 -16.16
C LEU A 663 -15.75 -24.19 -17.03
N GLU A 664 -15.29 -24.34 -18.27
CA GLU A 664 -15.73 -25.43 -19.15
C GLU A 664 -15.37 -26.80 -18.56
N ALA A 665 -14.11 -26.97 -18.12
CA ALA A 665 -13.64 -28.19 -17.48
C ALA A 665 -14.43 -28.47 -16.19
N TYR A 666 -14.70 -27.45 -15.38
CA TYR A 666 -15.52 -27.58 -14.17
C TYR A 666 -16.97 -27.97 -14.49
N GLY A 667 -17.56 -27.39 -15.55
CA GLY A 667 -18.90 -27.75 -16.01
C GLY A 667 -19.02 -29.21 -16.40
N ARG A 668 -18.04 -29.73 -17.16
CA ARG A 668 -17.96 -31.14 -17.55
C ARG A 668 -17.79 -32.06 -16.34
N ALA A 669 -16.85 -31.72 -15.46
CA ALA A 669 -16.62 -32.45 -14.21
C ALA A 669 -17.89 -32.56 -13.36
N ARG A 670 -18.69 -31.48 -13.24
CA ARG A 670 -19.98 -31.51 -12.51
C ARG A 670 -20.99 -32.50 -13.08
N HIS A 671 -21.03 -32.66 -14.40
CA HIS A 671 -21.95 -33.61 -15.03
C HIS A 671 -21.46 -35.05 -14.88
N GLU A 672 -20.17 -35.29 -15.10
CA GLU A 672 -19.57 -36.62 -14.94
C GLU A 672 -19.62 -37.10 -13.48
N ALA A 673 -19.29 -36.24 -12.52
CA ALA A 673 -19.35 -36.56 -11.10
C ALA A 673 -20.75 -36.94 -10.62
N LEU A 674 -21.81 -36.37 -11.21
CA LEU A 674 -23.18 -36.79 -10.90
C LEU A 674 -23.39 -38.27 -11.25
N GLY A 675 -22.89 -38.73 -12.39
CA GLY A 675 -22.95 -40.14 -12.78
C GLY A 675 -22.19 -41.04 -11.79
N VAL A 676 -20.97 -40.64 -11.39
CA VAL A 676 -20.14 -41.38 -10.44
C VAL A 676 -20.79 -41.46 -9.06
N LEU A 677 -21.34 -40.35 -8.56
CA LEU A 677 -22.05 -40.30 -7.28
C LEU A 677 -23.26 -41.24 -7.27
N CYS A 678 -24.08 -41.20 -8.33
CA CYS A 678 -25.25 -42.08 -8.43
C CYS A 678 -24.84 -43.56 -8.53
N ALA A 679 -23.77 -43.89 -9.28
CA ALA A 679 -23.34 -45.27 -9.49
C ALA A 679 -22.80 -45.95 -8.22
N ARG A 680 -22.23 -45.17 -7.29
CA ARG A 680 -21.65 -45.68 -6.02
C ARG A 680 -22.38 -45.15 -4.79
N MET A 681 -23.65 -44.76 -4.94
CA MET A 681 -24.47 -44.21 -3.87
C MET A 681 -24.61 -45.20 -2.70
N ASP A 682 -24.94 -46.45 -3.00
CA ASP A 682 -25.16 -47.48 -1.97
C ASP A 682 -23.89 -47.79 -1.18
N GLU A 683 -22.74 -47.86 -1.86
CA GLU A 683 -21.43 -48.03 -1.23
C GLU A 683 -21.11 -46.87 -0.28
N ALA A 684 -21.30 -45.63 -0.73
CA ALA A 684 -21.04 -44.45 0.09
C ALA A 684 -21.90 -44.40 1.35
N GLU A 685 -23.17 -44.82 1.25
CA GLU A 685 -24.04 -44.87 2.42
C GLU A 685 -23.76 -46.03 3.35
N GLU A 686 -23.35 -47.18 2.83
CA GLU A 686 -22.93 -48.32 3.63
C GLU A 686 -21.70 -47.98 4.47
N VAL A 687 -20.65 -47.47 3.84
CA VAL A 687 -19.41 -47.03 4.51
C VAL A 687 -19.72 -45.95 5.55
N LEU A 688 -20.58 -45.00 5.21
CA LEU A 688 -20.97 -43.93 6.13
C LEU A 688 -21.80 -44.44 7.32
N ARG A 689 -22.71 -45.40 7.10
CA ARG A 689 -23.49 -46.02 8.19
C ARG A 689 -22.60 -46.80 9.13
N ASP A 690 -21.63 -47.55 8.60
CA ASP A 690 -20.74 -48.36 9.42
C ASP A 690 -19.82 -47.51 10.30
N LEU A 691 -19.36 -46.35 9.80
CA LEU A 691 -18.53 -45.45 10.58
C LEU A 691 -19.30 -44.61 11.61
N LEU A 692 -20.60 -44.34 11.38
CA LEU A 692 -21.42 -43.51 12.26
C LEU A 692 -22.25 -44.31 13.29
N ARG A 693 -22.29 -45.63 13.19
CA ARG A 693 -22.80 -46.53 14.24
C ARG A 693 -21.94 -46.42 15.49
#